data_AF-A0A803M3F0-F1
#
_entry.id   AF-A0A803M3F0-F1
#
_cell.length_a   1.000
_cell.length_b   1.000
_cell.length_c   1.000
_cell.angle_alpha   90.00
_cell.angle_beta   90.00
_cell.angle_gamma   90.00
#
_symmetry.space_group_name_H-M   'P 1'
#
loop_
_entity.id
_entity.type
_entity.pdbx_description
1 polymer ?
#
loop_
_entity_poly.entity_id
_entity_poly.type
_entity_poly.pdbx_seq_one_letter_code
_entity_poly.pdbx_strand_id
1 'polypeptide(L)'
;MENDEETSSGQMMDEIYANGDDKQPHKPIISSGEQLDVEAYASLYSGRTKIMRLLFIADRCDSNPSMQLEALRMAYDEIKKGEDTQLFKEAAQRIDNRLGPNYGYDSSWIEAVERRAEQRKEKLDNELNAYRTNLIKESIRMGYNDFGDFYYAHGQFGDAFKSYVRTRDYCTTAKHIITMCLNAILVSIEMGQFSHVTSYISKAEQTPEALDPVTIAKLRCAAGLAHLEAKKYKLAARKFLEVGPELGNNYSEVIAPQDVATYGGLCALATFDRTELKACMSFAPKDTHEAQVQFALERGVPALIGIMATTRLPYPSRSFDMAHCSRCLIPWGQYDGLYLIEVDRILRPGGYWILSGPPINWEGHWQGWERSKEDLSSEQNTIEAVAKSLCWKKLKQRGDIAVWQKPYNHEHCKKSRKVFKKPRFCKAQDPDLAWYTKMEDCLTPLPPVSNITEIAGGERAKWPARLTAIPPRVSSGSLEGIIPDVFTKDTVIWKERLAYYKSLNNALNDPGRYRNLLDMNANLGGFAAALVNDPVWVMNVVPVEARVNTLGVVFERGLIGTYQSWCEAMSTYPRTYDLLHADSVFSLYDGRCKMEDILLEMDRILRPEGCVIFRDDIDVLVKVKTNIDEMQWDSIIYDHEEGPMQREKVMVAVKQYWTAPAPAQTDS
;
A
#
# COMPACT_ATOMS: atom_id res chain seq x y z
N MET A 1 -14.73 57.35 17.95
CA MET A 1 -13.75 58.02 17.09
C MET A 1 -12.64 57.00 16.87
N GLU A 2 -12.58 56.49 15.64
CA GLU A 2 -11.45 55.86 14.91
C GLU A 2 -10.66 54.74 15.61
N ASN A 3 -10.24 53.60 15.02
CA ASN A 3 -10.24 52.95 13.69
C ASN A 3 -9.75 51.51 13.99
N ASP A 4 -10.36 50.42 13.52
CA ASP A 4 -10.08 49.63 12.29
C ASP A 4 -9.48 48.23 12.61
N GLU A 5 -9.69 47.31 11.65
CA GLU A 5 -9.22 45.92 11.46
C GLU A 5 -10.08 44.79 12.10
N GLU A 6 -11.06 44.25 11.35
CA GLU A 6 -10.98 43.08 10.42
C GLU A 6 -11.07 41.73 11.15
N THR A 7 -12.04 40.84 10.88
CA THR A 7 -12.13 40.07 9.62
C THR A 7 -13.45 39.30 9.53
N SER A 8 -14.00 39.23 8.33
CA SER A 8 -15.16 38.40 7.97
C SER A 8 -14.72 36.97 7.63
N SER A 9 -15.35 35.96 8.22
CA SER A 9 -15.32 34.59 7.70
C SER A 9 -16.64 33.89 8.02
N GLY A 10 -17.52 33.84 7.03
CA GLY A 10 -18.82 33.21 7.20
C GLY A 10 -19.69 33.30 5.96
N GLN A 11 -19.33 32.56 4.91
CA GLN A 11 -20.23 32.04 3.86
C GLN A 11 -19.36 31.44 2.74
N MET A 12 -19.13 30.12 2.77
CA MET A 12 -18.80 29.29 1.60
C MET A 12 -18.66 27.83 2.07
N MET A 13 -19.78 27.20 2.40
CA MET A 13 -19.80 25.74 2.61
C MET A 13 -21.20 25.18 2.36
N ASP A 14 -21.74 25.42 1.17
CA ASP A 14 -22.89 24.70 0.64
C ASP A 14 -22.92 24.93 -0.87
N GLU A 15 -22.48 23.95 -1.66
CA GLU A 15 -22.79 23.71 -3.09
C GLU A 15 -21.67 22.89 -3.78
N ILE A 16 -21.52 21.60 -3.46
CA ILE A 16 -20.85 20.65 -4.39
C ILE A 16 -21.52 19.28 -4.32
N TYR A 17 -22.81 19.19 -4.66
CA TYR A 17 -23.45 17.93 -5.11
C TYR A 17 -24.67 18.25 -5.99
N ALA A 18 -24.47 18.47 -7.28
CA ALA A 18 -25.48 18.20 -8.33
C ALA A 18 -24.90 18.32 -9.75
N ASN A 19 -25.00 17.19 -10.46
CA ASN A 19 -25.22 17.01 -11.90
C ASN A 19 -24.22 17.55 -12.96
N GLY A 20 -23.83 16.61 -13.83
CA GLY A 20 -23.18 16.91 -15.09
C GLY A 20 -24.15 17.43 -16.14
N ASP A 21 -23.62 18.27 -17.02
CA ASP A 21 -23.78 18.13 -18.47
C ASP A 21 -22.60 18.83 -19.19
N ASP A 22 -22.37 18.41 -20.43
CA ASP A 22 -21.18 18.60 -21.25
C ASP A 22 -20.78 20.06 -21.64
N LYS A 23 -19.51 20.17 -22.06
CA LYS A 23 -18.85 21.26 -22.84
C LYS A 23 -18.13 22.37 -22.07
N GLN A 24 -16.94 22.06 -21.56
CA GLN A 24 -15.84 23.04 -21.51
C GLN A 24 -14.53 22.40 -22.00
N PRO A 25 -13.75 23.08 -22.87
CA PRO A 25 -12.45 22.57 -23.28
C PRO A 25 -11.52 22.61 -22.06
N HIS A 26 -10.98 21.44 -21.69
CA HIS A 26 -9.99 21.30 -20.62
C HIS A 26 -8.81 22.28 -20.85
N LYS A 27 -8.64 23.25 -19.94
CA LYS A 27 -7.42 24.07 -19.85
C LYS A 27 -6.19 23.18 -19.61
N PRO A 28 -5.04 23.45 -20.23
CA PRO A 28 -3.83 22.67 -20.03
C PRO A 28 -3.30 22.84 -18.60
N ILE A 29 -3.19 21.71 -17.88
CA ILE A 29 -2.64 21.58 -16.52
C ILE A 29 -1.12 21.40 -16.62
N ILE A 30 -0.43 22.37 -17.20
CA ILE A 30 1.04 22.45 -17.07
C ILE A 30 1.35 23.87 -16.63
N SER A 31 1.27 24.07 -15.32
CA SER A 31 1.75 25.27 -14.66
C SER A 31 3.28 25.30 -14.75
N SER A 32 3.80 26.43 -15.20
CA SER A 32 5.21 26.81 -15.33
C SER A 32 6.04 26.45 -14.08
N GLY A 33 6.95 25.48 -14.18
CA GLY A 33 7.94 25.23 -13.13
C GLY A 33 8.88 24.05 -13.35
N GLU A 34 8.37 22.89 -13.79
CA GLU A 34 9.19 21.69 -14.05
C GLU A 34 9.22 21.38 -15.55
N GLN A 35 10.42 21.46 -16.15
CA GLN A 35 10.63 21.03 -17.53
C GLN A 35 10.66 19.49 -17.56
N LEU A 36 9.64 18.87 -18.16
CA LEU A 36 9.66 17.45 -18.49
C LEU A 36 10.80 17.18 -19.49
N ASP A 37 11.73 16.30 -19.13
CA ASP A 37 12.74 15.78 -20.04
C ASP A 37 12.08 14.80 -21.03
N VAL A 38 11.84 15.29 -22.25
CA VAL A 38 11.14 14.55 -23.32
C VAL A 38 11.98 13.36 -23.79
N GLU A 39 13.31 13.47 -23.80
CA GLU A 39 14.19 12.40 -24.25
C GLU A 39 14.19 11.24 -23.26
N ALA A 40 14.39 11.55 -21.97
CA ALA A 40 14.33 10.55 -20.92
C ALA A 40 12.96 9.87 -20.89
N TYR A 41 11.86 10.62 -21.05
CA TYR A 41 10.52 10.06 -21.10
C TYR A 41 10.29 9.16 -22.32
N ALA A 42 10.67 9.59 -23.52
CA ALA A 42 10.49 8.82 -24.75
C ALA A 42 11.33 7.54 -24.78
N SER A 43 12.47 7.52 -24.06
CA SER A 43 13.35 6.34 -23.94
C SER A 43 12.70 5.18 -23.18
N LEU A 44 11.64 5.43 -22.40
CA LEU A 44 10.92 4.40 -21.64
C LEU A 44 10.03 3.52 -22.52
N TYR A 45 9.70 3.97 -23.73
CA TYR A 45 8.72 3.35 -24.60
C TYR A 45 9.34 2.88 -25.91
N SER A 46 8.68 1.91 -26.54
CA SER A 46 9.03 1.43 -27.87
C SER A 46 7.80 1.32 -28.76
N GLY A 47 8.01 1.09 -30.06
CA GLY A 47 6.92 0.92 -31.03
C GLY A 47 6.05 2.16 -31.21
N ARG A 48 4.78 1.95 -31.58
CA ARG A 48 3.83 3.02 -31.90
C ARG A 48 3.49 3.90 -30.70
N THR A 49 3.37 3.32 -29.51
CA THR A 49 3.06 4.06 -28.28
C THR A 49 4.06 5.19 -28.01
N LYS A 50 5.34 5.01 -28.30
CA LYS A 50 6.35 6.09 -28.20
C LYS A 50 6.00 7.29 -29.09
N ILE A 51 5.63 7.03 -30.34
CA ILE A 51 5.26 8.07 -31.31
C ILE A 51 3.98 8.78 -30.86
N MET A 52 2.95 8.03 -30.48
CA MET A 52 1.67 8.59 -30.03
C MET A 52 1.82 9.45 -28.77
N ARG A 53 2.67 9.04 -27.83
CA ARG A 53 2.99 9.84 -26.63
C ARG A 53 3.74 11.13 -26.96
N LEU A 54 4.69 11.10 -27.90
CA LEU A 54 5.39 12.31 -28.36
C LEU A 54 4.43 13.29 -29.05
N LEU A 55 3.55 12.80 -29.91
CA LEU A 55 2.51 13.61 -30.55
C LEU A 55 1.54 14.20 -29.50
N PHE A 56 1.15 13.42 -28.50
CA PHE A 56 0.31 13.90 -27.41
C PHE A 56 0.98 15.03 -26.59
N ILE A 57 2.28 14.92 -26.30
CA ILE A 57 3.05 15.99 -25.64
C ILE A 57 3.06 17.23 -26.52
N ALA A 58 3.32 17.08 -27.82
CA ALA A 58 3.32 18.20 -28.76
C ALA A 58 1.97 18.93 -28.83
N ASP A 59 0.86 18.20 -28.77
CA ASP A 59 -0.51 18.76 -28.84
C ASP A 59 -0.97 19.44 -27.53
N ARG A 60 -0.31 19.17 -26.40
CA ARG A 60 -0.72 19.69 -25.08
C ARG A 60 0.22 20.75 -24.50
N CYS A 61 1.42 20.88 -25.04
CA CYS A 61 2.45 21.82 -24.58
C CYS A 61 2.48 23.14 -25.37
N ASP A 62 1.31 23.74 -25.65
CA ASP A 62 1.23 25.04 -26.35
C ASP A 62 1.94 26.18 -25.60
N SER A 63 2.04 26.07 -24.28
CA SER A 63 2.72 27.05 -23.42
C SER A 63 4.26 26.96 -23.48
N ASN A 64 4.83 25.89 -24.06
CA ASN A 64 6.28 25.71 -24.19
C ASN A 64 6.67 25.29 -25.62
N PRO A 65 6.89 26.26 -26.53
CA PRO A 65 7.23 25.99 -27.92
C PRO A 65 8.50 25.15 -28.12
N SER A 66 9.48 25.26 -27.22
CA SER A 66 10.72 24.47 -27.29
C SER A 66 10.44 22.98 -27.12
N MET A 67 9.66 22.64 -26.10
CA MET A 67 9.27 21.26 -25.80
C MET A 67 8.39 20.67 -26.90
N GLN A 68 7.46 21.46 -27.43
CA GLN A 68 6.61 21.04 -28.56
C GLN A 68 7.47 20.68 -29.79
N LEU A 69 8.41 21.56 -30.16
CA LEU A 69 9.28 21.34 -31.32
C LEU A 69 10.22 20.15 -31.12
N GLU A 70 10.75 19.97 -29.92
CA GLU A 70 11.58 18.81 -29.59
C GLU A 70 10.80 17.49 -29.68
N ALA A 71 9.58 17.45 -29.13
CA ALA A 71 8.72 16.28 -29.21
C ALA A 71 8.35 15.93 -30.66
N LEU A 72 8.02 16.94 -31.48
CA LEU A 72 7.74 16.75 -32.92
C LEU A 72 8.97 16.27 -33.69
N ARG A 73 10.16 16.81 -33.39
CA ARG A 73 11.43 16.37 -33.99
C ARG A 73 11.67 14.88 -33.71
N MET A 74 11.55 14.48 -32.45
CA MET A 74 11.73 13.08 -32.04
C MET A 74 10.67 12.16 -32.65
N ALA A 75 9.41 12.60 -32.72
CA ALA A 75 8.33 11.84 -33.36
C ALA A 75 8.63 11.61 -34.84
N TYR A 76 9.05 12.65 -35.56
CA TYR A 76 9.42 12.57 -36.97
C TYR A 76 10.59 11.61 -37.21
N ASP A 77 11.65 11.74 -36.41
CA ASP A 77 12.84 10.88 -36.50
C ASP A 77 12.49 9.40 -36.23
N GLU A 78 11.55 9.14 -35.30
CA GLU A 78 11.10 7.78 -35.00
C GLU A 78 10.15 7.23 -36.07
N ILE A 79 9.25 8.04 -36.62
CA ILE A 79 8.36 7.64 -37.72
C ILE A 79 9.16 7.27 -38.97
N LYS A 80 10.23 8.02 -39.30
CA LYS A 80 11.08 7.70 -40.46
C LYS A 80 11.79 6.34 -40.36
N LYS A 81 11.88 5.74 -39.18
CA LYS A 81 12.38 4.37 -38.98
C LYS A 81 11.34 3.30 -39.29
N GLY A 82 10.06 3.66 -39.33
CA GLY A 82 8.93 2.76 -39.61
C GLY A 82 8.42 2.81 -41.05
N GLU A 83 7.23 2.25 -41.26
CA GLU A 83 6.59 2.11 -42.58
C GLU A 83 5.21 2.82 -42.65
N ASP A 84 4.81 3.55 -41.61
CA ASP A 84 3.53 4.26 -41.55
C ASP A 84 3.61 5.63 -42.25
N THR A 85 3.23 5.67 -43.53
CA THR A 85 3.26 6.88 -44.33
C THR A 85 2.15 7.87 -43.97
N GLN A 86 1.03 7.41 -43.40
CA GLN A 86 -0.04 8.30 -42.97
C GLN A 86 0.40 9.13 -41.76
N LEU A 87 0.97 8.46 -40.75
CA LEU A 87 1.47 9.13 -39.56
C LEU A 87 2.62 10.09 -39.89
N PHE A 88 3.46 9.75 -40.86
CA PHE A 88 4.50 10.64 -41.37
C PHE A 88 3.93 11.92 -41.98
N LYS A 89 2.90 11.80 -42.85
CA LYS A 89 2.21 12.95 -43.45
C LYS A 89 1.64 13.87 -42.37
N GLU A 90 0.99 13.30 -41.36
CA GLU A 90 0.43 14.08 -40.25
C GLU A 90 1.51 14.76 -39.38
N ALA A 91 2.61 14.07 -39.08
CA ALA A 91 3.71 14.65 -38.29
C ALA A 91 4.41 15.80 -39.04
N ALA A 92 4.67 15.64 -40.34
CA ALA A 92 5.24 16.68 -41.19
C ALA A 92 4.30 17.91 -41.27
N GLN A 93 2.99 17.68 -41.37
CA GLN A 93 1.99 18.74 -41.34
C GLN A 93 1.96 19.49 -40.00
N ARG A 94 2.05 18.78 -38.87
CA ARG A 94 2.12 19.40 -37.53
C ARG A 94 3.39 20.23 -37.32
N ILE A 95 4.51 19.84 -37.94
CA ILE A 95 5.77 20.61 -37.85
C ILE A 95 5.65 21.94 -38.60
N ASP A 96 4.93 21.98 -39.72
CA ASP A 96 4.69 23.18 -40.54
C ASP A 96 5.97 23.99 -40.84
N ASN A 97 7.03 23.28 -41.24
CA ASN A 97 8.36 23.83 -41.55
C ASN A 97 9.09 24.56 -40.41
N ARG A 98 8.60 24.50 -39.16
CA ARG A 98 9.19 25.19 -38.00
C ARG A 98 10.57 24.64 -37.58
N LEU A 99 10.90 23.40 -37.97
CA LEU A 99 12.16 22.71 -37.66
C LEU A 99 13.20 22.78 -38.80
N GLY A 100 12.93 23.57 -39.85
CA GLY A 100 13.79 23.69 -41.02
C GLY A 100 13.52 22.62 -42.10
N PRO A 101 14.28 22.66 -43.22
CA PRO A 101 13.96 21.93 -44.44
C PRO A 101 14.08 20.40 -44.32
N ASN A 102 14.87 19.90 -43.37
CA ASN A 102 15.07 18.45 -43.17
C ASN A 102 13.87 17.75 -42.53
N TYR A 103 12.96 18.52 -41.92
CA TYR A 103 11.78 18.05 -41.18
C TYR A 103 10.47 18.38 -41.91
N GLY A 104 10.55 18.64 -43.22
CA GLY A 104 9.41 18.89 -44.08
C GLY A 104 8.84 17.63 -44.73
N TYR A 105 7.90 17.83 -45.64
CA TYR A 105 7.26 16.76 -46.40
C TYR A 105 8.25 16.07 -47.37
N ASP A 106 8.43 14.75 -47.24
CA ASP A 106 9.35 13.96 -48.07
C ASP A 106 8.57 13.00 -49.00
N SER A 107 8.20 13.50 -50.18
CA SER A 107 7.46 12.73 -51.20
C SER A 107 8.22 11.49 -51.66
N SER A 108 9.56 11.61 -51.76
CA SER A 108 10.42 10.55 -52.27
C SER A 108 10.47 9.35 -51.32
N TRP A 109 10.52 9.61 -50.01
CA TRP A 109 10.47 8.58 -48.99
C TRP A 109 9.11 7.89 -48.97
N ILE A 110 8.01 8.65 -49.05
CA ILE A 110 6.64 8.12 -49.06
C ILE A 110 6.46 7.16 -50.25
N GLU A 111 6.79 7.58 -51.47
CA GLU A 111 6.68 6.74 -52.67
C GLU A 111 7.55 5.48 -52.57
N ALA A 112 8.75 5.59 -51.99
CA ALA A 112 9.64 4.45 -51.81
C ALA A 112 9.11 3.45 -50.77
N VAL A 113 8.50 3.92 -49.68
CA VAL A 113 7.85 3.05 -48.67
C VAL A 113 6.62 2.38 -49.26
N GLU A 114 5.72 3.13 -49.91
CA GLU A 114 4.49 2.59 -50.52
C GLU A 114 4.82 1.53 -51.59
N ARG A 115 5.86 1.76 -52.41
CA ARG A 115 6.32 0.78 -53.41
C ARG A 115 6.85 -0.51 -52.76
N ARG A 116 7.63 -0.40 -51.67
CA ARG A 116 8.13 -1.57 -50.92
C ARG A 116 6.99 -2.32 -50.24
N ALA A 117 6.00 -1.58 -49.71
CA ALA A 117 4.82 -2.14 -49.07
C ALA A 117 4.02 -3.01 -50.05
N GLU A 118 3.78 -2.53 -51.27
CA GLU A 118 3.05 -3.28 -52.31
C GLU A 118 3.77 -4.59 -52.68
N GLN A 119 5.08 -4.52 -52.92
CA GLN A 119 5.90 -5.70 -53.22
C GLN A 119 5.90 -6.72 -52.08
N ARG A 120 6.00 -6.23 -50.83
CA ARG A 120 5.99 -7.09 -49.64
C ARG A 120 4.63 -7.73 -49.43
N LYS A 121 3.55 -7.00 -49.68
CA LYS A 121 2.17 -7.52 -49.61
C LYS A 121 1.93 -8.61 -50.64
N GLU A 122 2.34 -8.42 -51.88
CA GLU A 122 2.25 -9.43 -52.94
C GLU A 122 3.02 -10.70 -52.57
N LYS A 123 4.24 -10.54 -52.01
CA LYS A 123 5.04 -11.66 -51.52
C LYS A 123 4.34 -12.44 -50.39
N LEU A 124 3.82 -11.73 -49.39
CA LEU A 124 3.10 -12.36 -48.27
C LEU A 124 1.84 -13.09 -48.74
N ASP A 125 1.13 -12.56 -49.74
CA ASP A 125 -0.07 -13.21 -50.31
C ASP A 125 0.29 -14.52 -51.02
N ASN A 126 1.35 -14.48 -51.84
CA ASN A 126 1.89 -15.67 -52.51
C ASN A 126 2.34 -16.74 -51.51
N GLU A 127 3.06 -16.36 -50.45
CA GLU A 127 3.50 -17.28 -49.38
C GLU A 127 2.31 -17.88 -48.62
N LEU A 128 1.33 -17.06 -48.23
CA LEU A 128 0.15 -17.54 -47.52
C LEU A 128 -0.70 -18.48 -48.40
N ASN A 129 -0.84 -18.18 -49.69
CA ASN A 129 -1.56 -19.06 -50.63
C ASN A 129 -0.85 -20.40 -50.82
N ALA A 130 0.49 -20.41 -50.87
CA ALA A 130 1.28 -21.63 -50.88
C ALA A 130 1.09 -22.44 -49.59
N TYR A 131 1.14 -21.79 -48.42
CA TYR A 131 0.91 -22.46 -47.12
C TYR A 131 -0.50 -23.05 -47.00
N ARG A 132 -1.52 -22.34 -47.51
CA ARG A 132 -2.91 -22.83 -47.54
C ARG A 132 -3.08 -24.02 -48.47
N THR A 133 -2.42 -24.00 -49.64
CA THR A 133 -2.41 -25.13 -50.58
C THR A 133 -1.75 -26.37 -49.96
N ASN A 134 -0.66 -26.17 -49.21
CA ASN A 134 0.07 -27.24 -48.53
C ASN A 134 -0.59 -27.72 -47.22
N LEU A 135 -1.64 -27.03 -46.74
CA LEU A 135 -2.40 -27.36 -45.53
C LEU A 135 -1.56 -27.47 -44.24
N ILE A 136 -0.42 -26.78 -44.16
CA ILE A 136 0.45 -26.80 -42.97
C ILE A 136 -0.04 -25.75 -41.99
N LYS A 137 -0.72 -26.18 -40.91
CA LYS A 137 -1.32 -25.27 -39.91
C LYS A 137 -0.35 -24.23 -39.36
N GLU A 138 0.85 -24.63 -38.99
CA GLU A 138 1.83 -23.69 -38.40
C GLU A 138 2.30 -22.65 -39.40
N SER A 139 2.56 -23.02 -40.66
CA SER A 139 2.92 -22.07 -41.71
C SER A 139 1.77 -21.11 -42.03
N ILE A 140 0.53 -21.58 -42.06
CA ILE A 140 -0.64 -20.72 -42.25
C ILE A 140 -0.79 -19.75 -41.07
N ARG A 141 -0.58 -20.23 -39.83
CA ARG A 141 -0.62 -19.41 -38.62
C ARG A 141 0.44 -18.31 -38.66
N MET A 142 1.68 -18.65 -38.99
CA MET A 142 2.77 -17.69 -39.14
C MET A 142 2.49 -16.70 -40.25
N GLY A 143 2.00 -17.14 -41.42
CA GLY A 143 1.63 -16.24 -42.51
C GLY A 143 0.56 -15.22 -42.12
N TYR A 144 -0.48 -15.63 -41.39
CA TYR A 144 -1.47 -14.67 -40.86
C TYR A 144 -0.89 -13.74 -39.78
N ASN A 145 0.08 -14.20 -38.98
CA ASN A 145 0.79 -13.34 -38.03
C ASN A 145 1.64 -12.30 -38.76
N ASP A 146 2.37 -12.70 -39.80
CA ASP A 146 3.21 -11.81 -40.60
C ASP A 146 2.36 -10.77 -41.34
N PHE A 147 1.16 -11.14 -41.81
CA PHE A 147 0.17 -10.18 -42.32
C PHE A 147 -0.31 -9.22 -41.23
N GLY A 148 -0.54 -9.71 -40.01
CA GLY A 148 -0.88 -8.87 -38.87
C GLY A 148 0.20 -7.83 -38.58
N ASP A 149 1.46 -8.26 -38.53
CA ASP A 149 2.63 -7.41 -38.30
C ASP A 149 2.82 -6.39 -39.43
N PHE A 150 2.62 -6.83 -40.68
CA PHE A 150 2.64 -5.95 -41.85
C PHE A 150 1.57 -4.86 -41.75
N TYR A 151 0.30 -5.21 -41.53
CA TYR A 151 -0.78 -4.23 -41.43
C TYR A 151 -0.61 -3.30 -40.23
N TYR A 152 -0.09 -3.81 -39.10
CA TYR A 152 0.21 -3.01 -37.92
C TYR A 152 1.29 -1.96 -38.21
N ALA A 153 2.38 -2.34 -38.89
CA ALA A 153 3.47 -1.43 -39.25
C ALA A 153 3.03 -0.29 -40.20
N HIS A 154 1.97 -0.51 -40.98
CA HIS A 154 1.39 0.46 -41.91
C HIS A 154 0.19 1.24 -41.34
N GLY A 155 -0.09 1.11 -40.04
CA GLY A 155 -1.20 1.81 -39.38
C GLY A 155 -2.60 1.27 -39.70
N GLN A 156 -2.72 0.11 -40.35
CA GLN A 156 -3.99 -0.51 -40.75
C GLN A 156 -4.53 -1.46 -39.66
N PHE A 157 -4.93 -0.89 -38.52
CA PHE A 157 -5.29 -1.68 -37.32
C PHE A 157 -6.47 -2.63 -37.51
N GLY A 158 -7.48 -2.24 -38.30
CA GLY A 158 -8.65 -3.09 -38.54
C GLY A 158 -8.27 -4.40 -39.24
N ASP A 159 -7.36 -4.35 -40.21
CA ASP A 159 -6.91 -5.53 -40.96
C ASP A 159 -5.81 -6.31 -40.22
N ALA A 160 -4.97 -5.61 -39.45
CA ALA A 160 -4.06 -6.25 -38.50
C ALA A 160 -4.83 -7.12 -37.48
N PHE A 161 -5.88 -6.55 -36.86
CA PHE A 161 -6.72 -7.27 -35.91
C PHE A 161 -7.38 -8.51 -36.54
N LYS A 162 -7.98 -8.37 -37.72
CA LYS A 162 -8.57 -9.51 -38.46
C LYS A 162 -7.53 -10.60 -38.74
N SER A 163 -6.31 -10.22 -39.14
CA SER A 163 -5.24 -11.16 -39.47
C SER A 163 -4.77 -11.92 -38.24
N TYR A 164 -4.49 -11.23 -37.13
CA TYR A 164 -4.14 -11.88 -35.87
C TYR A 164 -5.24 -12.81 -35.37
N VAL A 165 -6.50 -12.37 -35.36
CA VAL A 165 -7.61 -13.21 -34.86
C VAL A 165 -7.84 -14.43 -35.76
N ARG A 166 -7.54 -14.35 -37.06
CA ARG A 166 -7.64 -15.47 -37.99
C ARG A 166 -6.64 -16.60 -37.71
N THR A 167 -5.55 -16.32 -36.98
CA THR A 167 -4.62 -17.36 -36.50
C THR A 167 -5.28 -18.36 -35.57
N ARG A 168 -6.41 -18.00 -34.92
CA ARG A 168 -7.18 -18.84 -33.97
C ARG A 168 -7.43 -20.24 -34.50
N ASP A 169 -7.86 -20.35 -35.75
CA ASP A 169 -8.28 -21.62 -36.35
C ASP A 169 -7.09 -22.57 -36.60
N TYR A 170 -5.86 -22.05 -36.49
CA TYR A 170 -4.60 -22.74 -36.73
C TYR A 170 -3.75 -22.88 -35.46
N CYS A 171 -4.24 -22.42 -34.30
CA CYS A 171 -3.58 -22.64 -33.01
C CYS A 171 -3.60 -24.13 -32.63
N THR A 172 -2.44 -24.67 -32.24
CA THR A 172 -2.28 -26.07 -31.80
C THR A 172 -1.81 -26.19 -30.35
N THR A 173 -1.25 -25.12 -29.78
CA THR A 173 -0.76 -25.06 -28.41
C THR A 173 -1.39 -23.88 -27.66
N ALA A 174 -1.42 -23.96 -26.33
CA ALA A 174 -1.85 -22.84 -25.48
C ALA A 174 -1.01 -21.57 -25.73
N LYS A 175 0.30 -21.74 -25.98
CA LYS A 175 1.20 -20.63 -26.33
C LYS A 175 0.75 -19.88 -27.58
N HIS A 176 0.26 -20.58 -28.61
CA HIS A 176 -0.26 -19.94 -29.82
C HIS A 176 -1.50 -19.08 -29.51
N ILE A 177 -2.38 -19.56 -28.64
CA ILE A 177 -3.59 -18.83 -28.22
C ILE A 177 -3.19 -17.57 -27.43
N ILE A 178 -2.24 -17.69 -26.50
CA ILE A 178 -1.74 -16.57 -25.69
C ILE A 178 -1.10 -15.50 -26.58
N THR A 179 -0.22 -15.88 -27.52
CA THR A 179 0.41 -14.94 -28.46
C THR A 179 -0.63 -14.20 -29.30
N MET A 180 -1.63 -14.93 -29.84
CA MET A 180 -2.74 -14.31 -30.56
C MET A 180 -3.50 -13.31 -29.67
N CYS A 181 -3.81 -13.66 -28.42
CA CYS A 181 -4.50 -12.76 -27.49
C CYS A 181 -3.67 -11.51 -27.20
N LEU A 182 -2.36 -11.62 -27.00
CA LEU A 182 -1.48 -10.47 -26.77
C LEU A 182 -1.44 -9.53 -27.98
N ASN A 183 -1.35 -10.05 -29.20
CA ASN A 183 -1.38 -9.24 -30.42
C ASN A 183 -2.76 -8.57 -30.60
N ALA A 184 -3.85 -9.30 -30.36
CA ALA A 184 -5.20 -8.73 -30.39
C ALA A 184 -5.40 -7.63 -29.34
N ILE A 185 -4.83 -7.79 -28.14
CA ILE A 185 -4.84 -6.76 -27.07
C ILE A 185 -4.07 -5.52 -27.53
N LEU A 186 -2.84 -5.69 -28.04
CA LEU A 186 -2.01 -4.58 -28.52
C LEU A 186 -2.76 -3.73 -29.56
N VAL A 187 -3.30 -4.37 -30.60
CA VAL A 187 -4.05 -3.66 -31.65
C VAL A 187 -5.34 -3.04 -31.10
N SER A 188 -6.02 -3.71 -30.16
CA SER A 188 -7.24 -3.16 -29.56
C SER A 188 -6.98 -1.92 -28.70
N ILE A 189 -5.82 -1.84 -28.03
CA ILE A 189 -5.40 -0.65 -27.29
C ILE A 189 -5.17 0.52 -28.26
N GLU A 190 -4.44 0.28 -29.36
CA GLU A 190 -4.18 1.31 -30.39
C GLU A 190 -5.48 1.79 -31.09
N MET A 191 -6.49 0.92 -31.19
CA MET A 191 -7.83 1.28 -31.70
C MET A 191 -8.75 1.96 -30.65
N GLY A 192 -8.33 2.05 -29.38
CA GLY A 192 -9.16 2.53 -28.28
C GLY A 192 -10.35 1.62 -27.91
N GLN A 193 -10.33 0.34 -28.32
CA GLN A 193 -11.42 -0.62 -28.11
C GLN A 193 -11.18 -1.48 -26.86
N PHE A 194 -11.31 -0.90 -25.67
CA PHE A 194 -11.01 -1.58 -24.39
C PHE A 194 -11.98 -2.71 -24.00
N SER A 195 -13.15 -2.79 -24.65
CA SER A 195 -14.07 -3.94 -24.53
C SER A 195 -13.46 -5.21 -25.13
N HIS A 196 -12.76 -5.09 -26.27
CA HIS A 196 -12.01 -6.18 -26.88
C HIS A 196 -10.84 -6.59 -25.98
N VAL A 197 -10.08 -5.62 -25.45
CA VAL A 197 -8.96 -5.88 -24.52
C VAL A 197 -9.42 -6.77 -23.36
N THR A 198 -10.50 -6.40 -22.69
CA THR A 198 -11.07 -7.20 -21.58
C THR A 198 -11.42 -8.62 -22.02
N SER A 199 -12.03 -8.77 -23.21
CA SER A 199 -12.47 -10.07 -23.75
C SER A 199 -11.29 -11.01 -24.04
N TYR A 200 -10.21 -10.48 -24.64
CA TYR A 200 -9.00 -11.28 -24.95
C TYR A 200 -8.16 -11.57 -23.71
N ILE A 201 -8.20 -10.71 -22.68
CA ILE A 201 -7.61 -11.02 -21.37
C ILE A 201 -8.32 -12.22 -20.74
N SER A 202 -9.66 -12.18 -20.64
CA SER A 202 -10.42 -13.30 -20.10
C SER A 202 -10.21 -14.59 -20.88
N LYS A 203 -9.98 -14.50 -22.20
CA LYS A 203 -9.64 -15.66 -23.04
C LYS A 203 -8.24 -16.20 -22.75
N ALA A 204 -7.25 -15.34 -22.55
CA ALA A 204 -5.88 -15.77 -22.20
C ALA A 204 -5.82 -16.40 -20.80
N GLU A 205 -6.57 -15.86 -19.83
CA GLU A 205 -6.60 -16.34 -18.44
C GLU A 205 -7.29 -17.71 -18.28
N GLN A 206 -8.08 -18.17 -19.25
CA GLN A 206 -8.69 -19.51 -19.24
C GLN A 206 -7.67 -20.65 -19.32
N THR A 207 -6.41 -20.38 -19.67
CA THR A 207 -5.35 -21.39 -19.79
C THR A 207 -4.16 -21.08 -18.85
N PRO A 208 -4.37 -21.10 -17.52
CA PRO A 208 -3.40 -20.57 -16.56
C PRO A 208 -2.08 -21.34 -16.50
N GLU A 209 -2.09 -22.64 -16.78
CA GLU A 209 -0.90 -23.51 -16.74
C GLU A 209 0.16 -23.14 -17.80
N ALA A 210 -0.23 -22.40 -18.83
CA ALA A 210 0.65 -21.98 -19.93
C ALA A 210 1.16 -20.53 -19.80
N LEU A 211 0.78 -19.81 -18.73
CA LEU A 211 1.16 -18.42 -18.53
C LEU A 211 2.47 -18.33 -17.71
N ASP A 212 3.52 -17.81 -18.33
CA ASP A 212 4.72 -17.42 -17.59
C ASP A 212 4.49 -16.11 -16.80
N PRO A 213 5.31 -15.83 -15.75
CA PRO A 213 5.14 -14.64 -14.91
C PRO A 213 5.12 -13.31 -15.68
N VAL A 214 5.91 -13.18 -16.76
CA VAL A 214 5.95 -11.95 -17.56
C VAL A 214 4.63 -11.78 -18.31
N THR A 215 4.09 -12.84 -18.90
CA THR A 215 2.77 -12.81 -19.54
C THR A 215 1.66 -12.46 -18.55
N ILE A 216 1.68 -13.00 -17.33
CA ILE A 216 0.73 -12.63 -16.28
C ILE A 216 0.82 -11.12 -16.00
N ALA A 217 2.02 -10.59 -15.83
CA ALA A 217 2.23 -9.16 -15.61
C ALA A 217 1.70 -8.29 -16.77
N LYS A 218 1.92 -8.70 -18.04
CA LYS A 218 1.36 -8.02 -19.22
C LYS A 218 -0.17 -7.97 -19.21
N LEU A 219 -0.82 -9.11 -18.95
CA LEU A 219 -2.28 -9.20 -18.89
C LEU A 219 -2.86 -8.34 -17.76
N ARG A 220 -2.21 -8.31 -16.59
CA ARG A 220 -2.61 -7.44 -15.46
C ARG A 220 -2.49 -5.96 -15.82
N CYS A 221 -1.42 -5.56 -16.50
CA CYS A 221 -1.25 -4.18 -16.99
C CYS A 221 -2.34 -3.78 -17.98
N ALA A 222 -2.61 -4.63 -18.98
CA ALA A 222 -3.64 -4.38 -19.99
C ALA A 222 -5.04 -4.29 -19.35
N ALA A 223 -5.34 -5.13 -18.34
CA ALA A 223 -6.57 -5.03 -17.57
C ALA A 223 -6.66 -3.72 -16.78
N GLY A 224 -5.55 -3.29 -16.16
CA GLY A 224 -5.45 -2.02 -15.45
C GLY A 224 -5.75 -0.83 -16.35
N LEU A 225 -5.16 -0.80 -17.55
CA LEU A 225 -5.43 0.22 -18.57
C LEU A 225 -6.90 0.21 -19.03
N ALA A 226 -7.46 -0.96 -19.34
CA ALA A 226 -8.85 -1.07 -19.75
C ALA A 226 -9.83 -0.57 -18.67
N HIS A 227 -9.54 -0.82 -17.39
CA HIS A 227 -10.34 -0.29 -16.28
C HIS A 227 -10.14 1.21 -16.06
N LEU A 228 -8.93 1.72 -16.25
CA LEU A 228 -8.61 3.14 -16.15
C LEU A 228 -9.41 3.95 -17.17
N GLU A 229 -9.40 3.50 -18.43
CA GLU A 229 -10.16 4.09 -19.54
C GLU A 229 -11.68 3.99 -19.34
N ALA A 230 -12.15 2.88 -18.76
CA ALA A 230 -13.54 2.74 -18.34
C ALA A 230 -13.92 3.57 -17.09
N LYS A 231 -13.02 4.42 -16.58
CA LYS A 231 -13.17 5.24 -15.36
C LYS A 231 -13.46 4.42 -14.09
N LYS A 232 -13.08 3.14 -14.08
CA LYS A 232 -13.24 2.22 -12.94
C LYS A 232 -11.95 2.20 -12.11
N TYR A 233 -11.61 3.34 -11.51
CA TYR A 233 -10.31 3.58 -10.85
C TYR A 233 -9.98 2.56 -9.74
N LYS A 234 -10.98 2.12 -8.97
CA LYS A 234 -10.78 1.08 -7.92
C LYS A 234 -10.31 -0.26 -8.50
N LEU A 235 -10.89 -0.68 -9.63
CA LEU A 235 -10.49 -1.92 -10.31
C LEU A 235 -9.14 -1.76 -11.02
N ALA A 236 -8.89 -0.58 -11.61
CA ALA A 236 -7.60 -0.25 -12.21
C ALA A 236 -6.46 -0.33 -11.17
N ALA A 237 -6.65 0.29 -10.00
CA ALA A 237 -5.72 0.23 -8.88
C ALA A 237 -5.37 -1.21 -8.48
N ARG A 238 -6.39 -2.06 -8.27
CA ARG A 238 -6.17 -3.48 -7.92
C ARG A 238 -5.33 -4.18 -8.99
N LYS A 239 -5.63 -3.96 -10.27
CA LYS A 239 -4.89 -4.62 -11.36
C LYS A 239 -3.46 -4.12 -11.49
N PHE A 240 -3.20 -2.83 -11.34
CA PHE A 240 -1.83 -2.29 -11.34
C PHE A 240 -1.01 -2.76 -10.13
N LEU A 241 -1.63 -2.91 -8.96
CA LEU A 241 -0.96 -3.43 -7.75
C LEU A 241 -0.68 -4.94 -7.80
N GLU A 242 -1.41 -5.69 -8.63
CA GLU A 242 -1.18 -7.12 -8.90
C GLU A 242 -0.04 -7.37 -9.90
N VAL A 243 0.51 -6.32 -10.53
CA VAL A 243 1.59 -6.44 -11.51
C VAL A 243 2.90 -6.80 -10.81
N GLY A 244 3.51 -7.92 -11.21
CA GLY A 244 4.79 -8.36 -10.67
C GLY A 244 5.99 -7.56 -11.22
N PRO A 245 7.10 -7.48 -10.46
CA PRO A 245 8.30 -6.72 -10.84
C PRO A 245 9.00 -7.27 -12.10
N GLU A 246 8.74 -8.52 -12.47
CA GLU A 246 9.20 -9.18 -13.70
C GLU A 246 8.75 -8.49 -14.99
N LEU A 247 7.77 -7.58 -14.92
CA LEU A 247 7.37 -6.77 -16.06
C LEU A 247 8.59 -6.02 -16.64
N GLY A 248 9.39 -5.36 -15.80
CA GLY A 248 10.54 -4.56 -16.22
C GLY A 248 10.25 -3.74 -17.48
N ASN A 249 11.10 -3.86 -18.50
CA ASN A 249 10.88 -3.22 -19.81
C ASN A 249 10.24 -4.18 -20.85
N ASN A 250 9.75 -5.33 -20.42
CA ASN A 250 9.23 -6.38 -21.31
C ASN A 250 7.90 -6.00 -21.98
N TYR A 251 7.28 -4.87 -21.61
CA TYR A 251 6.01 -4.40 -22.17
C TYR A 251 6.02 -2.92 -22.58
N SER A 252 7.21 -2.39 -22.91
CA SER A 252 7.43 -1.00 -23.31
C SER A 252 6.66 -0.56 -24.57
N GLU A 253 6.15 -1.52 -25.34
CA GLU A 253 5.25 -1.29 -26.47
C GLU A 253 3.84 -0.83 -26.05
N VAL A 254 3.48 -0.97 -24.77
CA VAL A 254 2.17 -0.56 -24.22
C VAL A 254 2.34 0.35 -22.99
N ILE A 255 3.19 -0.02 -22.03
CA ILE A 255 3.27 0.68 -20.73
C ILE A 255 4.65 0.52 -20.08
N ALA A 256 5.10 1.58 -19.38
CA ALA A 256 6.33 1.56 -18.60
C ALA A 256 6.05 1.22 -17.10
N PRO A 257 7.01 0.65 -16.35
CA PRO A 257 6.85 0.44 -14.91
C PRO A 257 6.52 1.71 -14.11
N GLN A 258 7.01 2.86 -14.57
CA GLN A 258 6.75 4.18 -14.00
C GLN A 258 5.27 4.56 -14.13
N ASP A 259 4.65 4.23 -15.27
CA ASP A 259 3.21 4.42 -15.49
C ASP A 259 2.41 3.51 -14.56
N VAL A 260 2.77 2.21 -14.46
CA VAL A 260 2.11 1.27 -13.56
C VAL A 260 2.12 1.77 -12.11
N ALA A 261 3.27 2.25 -11.64
CA ALA A 261 3.41 2.80 -10.30
C ALA A 261 2.56 4.07 -10.10
N THR A 262 2.58 4.98 -11.07
CA THR A 262 1.85 6.26 -11.00
C THR A 262 0.34 6.04 -11.08
N TYR A 263 -0.12 5.27 -12.07
CA TYR A 263 -1.54 4.97 -12.27
C TYR A 263 -2.10 4.14 -11.12
N GLY A 264 -1.37 3.09 -10.70
CA GLY A 264 -1.75 2.28 -9.55
C GLY A 264 -1.82 3.10 -8.26
N GLY A 265 -0.80 3.92 -7.99
CA GLY A 265 -0.72 4.75 -6.80
C GLY A 265 -1.83 5.80 -6.72
N LEU A 266 -2.04 6.58 -7.78
CA LEU A 266 -3.08 7.62 -7.83
C LEU A 266 -4.49 7.01 -7.78
N CYS A 267 -4.75 5.94 -8.53
CA CYS A 267 -6.05 5.27 -8.50
C CYS A 267 -6.34 4.67 -7.13
N ALA A 268 -5.35 4.04 -6.48
CA ALA A 268 -5.51 3.49 -5.15
C ALA A 268 -5.79 4.60 -4.14
N LEU A 269 -5.00 5.68 -4.15
CA LEU A 269 -5.17 6.79 -3.21
C LEU A 269 -6.56 7.46 -3.33
N ALA A 270 -7.09 7.54 -4.55
CA ALA A 270 -8.40 8.14 -4.81
C ALA A 270 -9.58 7.22 -4.46
N THR A 271 -9.40 5.90 -4.34
CA THR A 271 -10.53 4.96 -4.28
C THR A 271 -10.49 3.90 -3.20
N PHE A 272 -9.31 3.56 -2.70
CA PHE A 272 -9.17 2.59 -1.62
C PHE A 272 -9.43 3.30 -0.30
N ASP A 273 -10.17 2.62 0.58
CA ASP A 273 -10.26 3.07 1.95
C ASP A 273 -8.92 2.85 2.68
N ARG A 274 -8.82 3.38 3.89
CA ARG A 274 -7.61 3.29 4.71
C ARG A 274 -7.21 1.84 5.00
N THR A 275 -8.18 0.95 5.15
CA THR A 275 -7.98 -0.48 5.38
C THR A 275 -7.45 -1.22 4.13
N GLU A 276 -7.84 -0.78 2.94
CA GLU A 276 -7.39 -1.29 1.65
C GLU A 276 -6.00 -0.75 1.25
N LEU A 277 -5.65 0.49 1.59
CA LEU A 277 -4.34 1.08 1.24
C LEU A 277 -3.19 0.46 2.03
N LYS A 278 -3.25 0.55 3.37
CA LYS A 278 -2.29 -0.08 4.29
C LYS A 278 -2.69 0.24 5.74
N ALA A 279 -2.70 -0.76 6.60
CA ALA A 279 -2.60 -0.53 8.03
C ALA A 279 -1.16 -0.08 8.37
N CYS A 280 -0.96 1.23 8.44
CA CYS A 280 0.27 1.82 8.98
C CYS A 280 0.01 2.23 10.42
N MET A 281 1.02 2.07 11.28
CA MET A 281 1.02 2.61 12.63
C MET A 281 2.13 3.63 12.73
N SER A 282 1.77 4.86 13.08
CA SER A 282 2.73 5.94 13.31
C SER A 282 3.19 5.95 14.78
N PHE A 283 4.46 6.24 15.00
CA PHE A 283 5.07 6.32 16.32
C PHE A 283 5.97 7.55 16.37
N ALA A 284 5.68 8.47 17.28
CA ALA A 284 6.45 9.71 17.44
C ALA A 284 6.35 10.24 18.88
N PRO A 285 7.32 11.08 19.32
CA PRO A 285 7.23 11.76 20.61
C PRO A 285 6.01 12.68 20.68
N LYS A 286 5.62 13.03 21.91
CA LYS A 286 4.62 14.08 22.13
C LYS A 286 5.25 15.43 21.77
N ASP A 287 4.83 16.00 20.64
CA ASP A 287 5.24 17.32 20.19
C ASP A 287 4.17 18.36 20.56
N THR A 288 4.59 19.48 21.15
CA THR A 288 3.72 20.60 21.55
C THR A 288 3.48 21.61 20.43
N HIS A 289 4.30 21.59 19.37
CA HIS A 289 4.27 22.56 18.26
C HIS A 289 3.61 22.01 17.01
N GLU A 290 3.86 20.74 16.68
CA GLU A 290 3.19 20.03 15.58
C GLU A 290 2.66 18.70 16.11
N ALA A 291 1.41 18.68 16.60
CA ALA A 291 0.80 17.48 17.19
C ALA A 291 0.46 16.41 16.12
N GLN A 292 1.47 15.91 15.39
CA GLN A 292 1.35 15.02 14.24
C GLN A 292 0.63 13.72 14.60
N VAL A 293 0.92 13.15 15.78
CA VAL A 293 0.23 11.96 16.30
C VAL A 293 -1.25 12.27 16.57
N GLN A 294 -1.57 13.41 17.16
CA GLN A 294 -2.95 13.80 17.41
C GLN A 294 -3.70 14.01 16.10
N PHE A 295 -3.11 14.73 15.14
CA PHE A 295 -3.67 14.91 13.80
C PHE A 295 -3.91 13.58 13.10
N ALA A 296 -2.96 12.65 13.19
CA ALA A 296 -3.08 11.31 12.64
C ALA A 296 -4.29 10.58 13.26
N LEU A 297 -4.43 10.58 14.58
CA LEU A 297 -5.55 9.99 15.31
C LEU A 297 -6.90 10.65 14.94
N GLU A 298 -6.96 11.98 14.83
CA GLU A 298 -8.18 12.69 14.41
C GLU A 298 -8.60 12.36 12.97
N ARG A 299 -7.64 11.97 12.12
CA ARG A 299 -7.88 11.53 10.74
C ARG A 299 -8.10 10.02 10.63
N GLY A 300 -8.23 9.31 11.75
CA GLY A 300 -8.41 7.86 11.79
C GLY A 300 -7.18 7.07 11.36
N VAL A 301 -5.99 7.66 11.43
CA VAL A 301 -4.71 6.96 11.24
C VAL A 301 -4.32 6.34 12.58
N PRO A 302 -4.01 5.04 12.64
CA PRO A 302 -3.46 4.46 13.85
C PRO A 302 -2.11 5.09 14.22
N ALA A 303 -2.00 5.58 15.44
CA ALA A 303 -0.77 6.16 15.95
C ALA A 303 -0.63 5.97 17.46
N LEU A 304 0.61 5.98 17.95
CA LEU A 304 0.95 5.92 19.36
C LEU A 304 1.98 6.99 19.69
N ILE A 305 1.89 7.53 20.91
CA ILE A 305 2.95 8.37 21.46
C ILE A 305 4.05 7.44 21.98
N GLY A 306 5.29 7.73 21.63
CA GLY A 306 6.41 7.10 22.30
C GLY A 306 7.77 7.56 21.80
N ILE A 307 8.79 7.14 22.53
CA ILE A 307 10.18 7.48 22.27
C ILE A 307 11.03 6.21 22.20
N MET A 308 12.04 6.22 21.33
CA MET A 308 13.08 5.19 21.35
C MET A 308 14.17 5.60 22.34
N ALA A 309 14.10 5.07 23.56
CA ALA A 309 15.07 5.30 24.62
C ALA A 309 15.89 4.01 24.90
N THR A 310 15.84 3.49 26.11
CA THR A 310 16.62 2.32 26.54
C THR A 310 15.79 1.04 26.70
N THR A 311 14.47 1.13 26.56
CA THR A 311 13.52 -0.01 26.65
C THR A 311 13.00 -0.39 25.28
N ARG A 312 12.78 -1.69 25.06
CA ARG A 312 12.18 -2.24 23.84
C ARG A 312 10.87 -1.51 23.53
N LEU A 313 10.60 -1.31 22.24
CA LEU A 313 9.30 -0.86 21.76
C LEU A 313 8.23 -1.88 22.13
N PRO A 314 6.99 -1.46 22.47
CA PRO A 314 5.93 -2.31 23.01
C PRO A 314 5.26 -3.18 21.94
N TYR A 315 6.08 -3.86 21.14
CA TYR A 315 5.71 -4.76 20.06
C TYR A 315 6.50 -6.07 20.20
N PRO A 316 5.90 -7.22 19.82
CA PRO A 316 6.60 -8.48 19.76
C PRO A 316 7.66 -8.47 18.64
N SER A 317 8.50 -9.49 18.62
CA SER A 317 9.40 -9.68 17.49
C SER A 317 8.61 -10.01 16.22
N ARG A 318 9.15 -9.64 15.05
CA ARG A 318 8.56 -9.95 13.73
C ARG A 318 7.13 -9.38 13.55
N SER A 319 6.91 -8.14 14.01
CA SER A 319 5.64 -7.41 13.96
C SER A 319 5.41 -6.60 12.69
N PHE A 320 6.46 -6.10 12.05
CA PHE A 320 6.31 -5.17 10.91
C PHE A 320 7.02 -5.67 9.65
N ASP A 321 6.38 -5.46 8.49
CA ASP A 321 6.98 -5.74 7.18
C ASP A 321 7.92 -4.60 6.76
N MET A 322 7.71 -3.39 7.32
CA MET A 322 8.46 -2.19 6.99
C MET A 322 8.51 -1.22 8.17
N ALA A 323 9.67 -0.63 8.42
CA ALA A 323 9.86 0.46 9.37
C ALA A 323 10.45 1.66 8.61
N HIS A 324 9.76 2.81 8.69
CA HIS A 324 10.18 4.02 7.98
C HIS A 324 10.45 5.13 8.98
N CYS A 325 11.66 5.69 8.92
CA CYS A 325 12.01 6.93 9.58
C CYS A 325 12.02 8.05 8.53
N SER A 326 11.12 9.01 8.69
CA SER A 326 11.13 10.27 7.93
C SER A 326 11.64 11.38 8.84
N ARG A 327 12.90 11.79 8.68
CA ARG A 327 13.55 12.85 9.48
C ARG A 327 13.36 12.68 11.00
N CYS A 328 13.44 11.46 11.50
CA CYS A 328 13.07 11.14 12.89
C CYS A 328 14.09 11.58 13.96
N LEU A 329 15.24 12.16 13.57
CA LEU A 329 16.32 12.60 14.48
C LEU A 329 16.86 11.51 15.43
N ILE A 330 16.59 10.23 15.13
CA ILE A 330 17.11 9.10 15.90
C ILE A 330 18.56 8.88 15.47
N PRO A 331 19.52 8.84 16.42
CA PRO A 331 20.92 8.64 16.11
C PRO A 331 21.20 7.15 15.82
N TRP A 332 20.75 6.67 14.65
CA TRP A 332 20.75 5.26 14.25
C TRP A 332 22.12 4.57 14.31
N GLY A 333 23.19 5.31 14.07
CA GLY A 333 24.57 4.81 14.12
C GLY A 333 25.22 4.83 15.51
N GLN A 334 24.60 5.46 16.51
CA GLN A 334 25.18 5.62 17.85
C GLN A 334 24.85 4.42 18.76
N TYR A 335 25.45 4.40 19.96
CA TYR A 335 25.25 3.37 20.99
C TYR A 335 25.44 1.94 20.46
N ASP A 336 26.50 1.71 19.68
CA ASP A 336 26.76 0.42 19.02
C ASP A 336 25.61 -0.11 18.14
N GLY A 337 24.76 0.79 17.63
CA GLY A 337 23.63 0.45 16.75
C GLY A 337 22.39 -0.04 17.48
N LEU A 338 22.26 0.23 18.78
CA LEU A 338 21.16 -0.24 19.65
C LEU A 338 19.76 -0.03 19.05
N TYR A 339 19.51 1.14 18.45
CA TYR A 339 18.21 1.45 17.85
C TYR A 339 17.91 0.63 16.60
N LEU A 340 18.92 0.39 15.74
CA LEU A 340 18.75 -0.47 14.57
C LEU A 340 18.59 -1.94 14.97
N ILE A 341 19.21 -2.37 16.07
CA ILE A 341 18.99 -3.71 16.66
C ILE A 341 17.54 -3.86 17.12
N GLU A 342 16.97 -2.86 17.78
CA GLU A 342 15.57 -2.89 18.19
C GLU A 342 14.62 -2.90 16.98
N VAL A 343 14.92 -2.12 15.94
CA VAL A 343 14.19 -2.19 14.66
C VAL A 343 14.33 -3.57 14.02
N ASP A 344 15.51 -4.19 14.06
CA ASP A 344 15.71 -5.56 13.58
C ASP A 344 14.78 -6.54 14.30
N ARG A 345 14.69 -6.47 15.64
CA ARG A 345 13.83 -7.36 16.44
C ARG A 345 12.37 -7.31 15.97
N ILE A 346 11.81 -6.12 15.80
CA ILE A 346 10.40 -5.94 15.41
C ILE A 346 10.17 -6.14 13.90
N LEU A 347 11.20 -6.02 13.07
CA LEU A 347 11.09 -6.31 11.63
C LEU A 347 11.02 -7.81 11.37
N ARG A 348 10.09 -8.16 10.49
CA ARG A 348 9.94 -9.53 9.98
C ARG A 348 11.15 -9.92 9.13
N PRO A 349 11.44 -11.22 9.01
CA PRO A 349 12.44 -11.67 8.06
C PRO A 349 12.07 -11.24 6.64
N GLY A 350 13.03 -10.66 5.91
CA GLY A 350 12.78 -10.03 4.60
C GLY A 350 12.20 -8.61 4.67
N GLY A 351 11.90 -8.09 5.86
CA GLY A 351 11.32 -6.77 6.06
C GLY A 351 12.27 -5.62 5.69
N TYR A 352 11.68 -4.44 5.52
CA TYR A 352 12.38 -3.27 5.00
C TYR A 352 12.58 -2.20 6.07
N TRP A 353 13.76 -1.60 6.10
CA TRP A 353 13.98 -0.36 6.81
C TRP A 353 14.23 0.76 5.81
N ILE A 354 13.53 1.87 5.98
CA ILE A 354 13.59 3.04 5.10
C ILE A 354 14.03 4.23 5.93
N LEU A 355 15.06 4.92 5.46
CA LEU A 355 15.48 6.21 6.00
C LEU A 355 15.24 7.28 4.95
N SER A 356 14.50 8.32 5.34
CA SER A 356 14.22 9.48 4.50
C SER A 356 14.68 10.77 5.15
N GLY A 357 15.45 11.58 4.42
CA GLY A 357 16.08 12.81 4.90
C GLY A 357 17.52 12.60 5.39
N PRO A 358 18.09 13.56 6.15
CA PRO A 358 19.48 13.51 6.57
C PRO A 358 19.82 12.19 7.29
N PRO A 359 20.99 11.57 7.02
CA PRO A 359 22.05 12.05 6.14
C PRO A 359 21.91 11.62 4.67
N ILE A 360 20.82 10.98 4.25
CA ILE A 360 20.68 10.46 2.88
C ILE A 360 20.61 11.61 1.88
N ASN A 361 21.40 11.53 0.79
CA ASN A 361 21.50 12.57 -0.24
C ASN A 361 22.15 13.88 0.25
N TRP A 362 23.04 13.78 1.23
CA TRP A 362 23.78 14.93 1.75
C TRP A 362 24.62 15.64 0.68
N GLU A 363 25.09 14.94 -0.36
CA GLU A 363 25.86 15.55 -1.45
C GLU A 363 25.07 16.66 -2.15
N GLY A 364 23.74 16.48 -2.29
CA GLY A 364 22.84 17.44 -2.94
C GLY A 364 22.20 18.47 -1.99
N HIS A 365 22.14 18.20 -0.68
CA HIS A 365 21.32 19.00 0.25
C HIS A 365 22.03 19.53 1.51
N TRP A 366 23.34 19.28 1.68
CA TRP A 366 24.06 19.68 2.91
C TRP A 366 23.91 21.17 3.28
N GLN A 367 23.85 22.09 2.30
CA GLN A 367 23.69 23.54 2.55
C GLN A 367 22.33 23.88 3.17
N GLY A 368 21.26 23.18 2.79
CA GLY A 368 19.91 23.43 3.27
C GLY A 368 19.63 22.87 4.67
N TRP A 369 20.57 22.10 5.23
CA TRP A 369 20.43 21.48 6.56
C TRP A 369 21.35 22.10 7.62
N GLU A 370 22.09 23.16 7.28
CA GLU A 370 23.00 23.86 8.20
C GLU A 370 24.03 22.93 8.89
N ARG A 371 24.43 21.83 8.22
CA ARG A 371 25.40 20.84 8.72
C ARG A 371 26.59 20.70 7.76
N SER A 372 27.75 20.26 8.28
CA SER A 372 28.94 20.05 7.46
C SER A 372 28.84 18.76 6.63
N LYS A 373 29.57 18.72 5.51
CA LYS A 373 29.64 17.53 4.64
C LYS A 373 30.26 16.35 5.38
N GLU A 374 31.28 16.61 6.17
CA GLU A 374 32.02 15.60 6.92
C GLU A 374 31.15 14.93 7.98
N ASP A 375 30.31 15.71 8.66
CA ASP A 375 29.36 15.23 9.67
C ASP A 375 28.30 14.32 9.03
N LEU A 376 27.62 14.78 7.98
CA LEU A 376 26.59 13.99 7.28
C LEU A 376 27.15 12.73 6.64
N SER A 377 28.32 12.82 6.00
CA SER A 377 29.02 11.67 5.42
C SER A 377 29.42 10.65 6.50
N SER A 378 29.97 11.10 7.62
CA SER A 378 30.32 10.21 8.75
C SER A 378 29.09 9.54 9.34
N GLU A 379 27.99 10.29 9.50
CA GLU A 379 26.73 9.74 10.01
C GLU A 379 26.19 8.64 9.09
N GLN A 380 26.13 8.90 7.77
CA GLN A 380 25.68 7.90 6.80
C GLN A 380 26.59 6.65 6.82
N ASN A 381 27.92 6.84 6.82
CA ASN A 381 28.88 5.73 6.86
C ASN A 381 28.71 4.88 8.12
N THR A 382 28.45 5.50 9.27
CA THR A 382 28.21 4.80 10.53
C THR A 382 26.92 3.97 10.47
N ILE A 383 25.84 4.55 9.95
CA ILE A 383 24.56 3.85 9.74
C ILE A 383 24.74 2.65 8.81
N GLU A 384 25.44 2.82 7.69
CA GLU A 384 25.70 1.74 6.74
C GLU A 384 26.56 0.63 7.34
N ALA A 385 27.55 0.98 8.17
CA ALA A 385 28.37 0.02 8.89
C ALA A 385 27.55 -0.81 9.89
N VAL A 386 26.65 -0.16 10.66
CA VAL A 386 25.73 -0.86 11.57
C VAL A 386 24.78 -1.76 10.79
N ALA A 387 24.11 -1.28 9.74
CA ALA A 387 23.20 -2.07 8.93
C ALA A 387 23.90 -3.30 8.33
N LYS A 388 25.13 -3.14 7.81
CA LYS A 388 25.95 -4.25 7.33
C LYS A 388 26.31 -5.23 8.44
N SER A 389 26.60 -4.72 9.65
CA SER A 389 26.82 -5.56 10.83
C SER A 389 25.59 -6.36 11.21
N LEU A 390 24.36 -5.87 10.94
CA LEU A 390 23.10 -6.61 11.14
C LEU A 390 22.76 -7.55 9.98
N CYS A 391 23.67 -7.71 9.02
CA CYS A 391 23.49 -8.51 7.81
C CYS A 391 22.39 -7.98 6.87
N TRP A 392 22.04 -6.69 6.98
CA TRP A 392 21.09 -6.06 6.08
C TRP A 392 21.75 -5.72 4.75
N LYS A 393 20.94 -5.74 3.69
CA LYS A 393 21.36 -5.36 2.33
C LYS A 393 20.73 -4.04 1.95
N LYS A 394 21.54 -3.04 1.57
CA LYS A 394 21.04 -1.82 0.93
C LYS A 394 20.55 -2.17 -0.48
N LEU A 395 19.27 -1.91 -0.76
CA LEU A 395 18.65 -2.24 -2.04
C LEU A 395 18.77 -1.08 -3.03
N LYS A 396 18.43 0.12 -2.58
CA LYS A 396 18.45 1.32 -3.41
C LYS A 396 18.56 2.57 -2.55
N GLN A 397 19.21 3.59 -3.09
CA GLN A 397 19.10 4.96 -2.67
C GLN A 397 18.73 5.80 -3.90
N ARG A 398 17.72 6.66 -3.78
CA ARG A 398 17.31 7.60 -4.83
C ARG A 398 16.72 8.84 -4.18
N GLY A 399 17.27 10.00 -4.53
CA GLY A 399 16.98 11.24 -3.82
C GLY A 399 17.18 11.04 -2.32
N ASP A 400 16.29 11.61 -1.52
CA ASP A 400 16.39 11.61 -0.06
C ASP A 400 15.97 10.29 0.60
N ILE A 401 15.80 9.20 -0.16
CA ILE A 401 15.30 7.92 0.36
C ILE A 401 16.34 6.82 0.13
N ALA A 402 16.66 6.09 1.20
CA ALA A 402 17.43 4.86 1.15
C ALA A 402 16.68 3.70 1.79
N VAL A 403 16.79 2.53 1.17
CA VAL A 403 16.05 1.32 1.55
C VAL A 403 17.03 0.18 1.81
N TRP A 404 16.90 -0.44 2.98
CA TRP A 404 17.60 -1.65 3.40
C TRP A 404 16.61 -2.78 3.61
N GLN A 405 17.09 -4.01 3.41
CA GLN A 405 16.32 -5.22 3.63
C GLN A 405 17.02 -6.12 4.63
N LYS A 406 16.27 -6.53 5.66
CA LYS A 406 16.64 -7.56 6.63
C LYS A 406 16.66 -8.93 5.95
N PRO A 407 17.61 -9.83 6.27
CA PRO A 407 17.62 -11.17 5.67
C PRO A 407 16.38 -12.00 6.03
N TYR A 408 16.04 -12.96 5.17
CA TYR A 408 14.91 -13.89 5.39
C TYR A 408 15.19 -14.95 6.47
N ASN A 409 16.47 -15.21 6.78
CA ASN A 409 16.94 -16.07 7.85
C ASN A 409 18.38 -15.72 8.24
N HIS A 410 18.91 -16.34 9.29
CA HIS A 410 20.26 -16.03 9.80
C HIS A 410 21.37 -16.96 9.29
N GLU A 411 21.14 -17.85 8.34
CA GLU A 411 22.17 -18.83 7.92
C GLU A 411 23.42 -18.17 7.33
N HIS A 412 23.26 -17.20 6.44
CA HIS A 412 24.39 -16.40 5.95
C HIS A 412 24.98 -15.49 7.02
N CYS A 413 24.13 -14.93 7.89
CA CYS A 413 24.56 -14.01 8.94
C CYS A 413 25.44 -14.73 9.98
N LYS A 414 25.09 -15.95 10.40
CA LYS A 414 25.91 -16.79 11.28
C LYS A 414 27.32 -17.01 10.73
N LYS A 415 27.45 -17.20 9.40
CA LYS A 415 28.76 -17.34 8.73
C LYS A 415 29.55 -16.04 8.73
N SER A 416 28.91 -14.89 8.45
CA SER A 416 29.57 -13.58 8.44
C SER A 416 30.06 -13.13 9.82
N ARG A 417 29.48 -13.66 10.91
CA ARG A 417 29.95 -13.42 12.29
C ARG A 417 31.34 -13.95 12.61
N LYS A 418 31.90 -14.85 11.79
CA LYS A 418 33.34 -15.20 11.89
C LYS A 418 34.23 -13.98 11.61
N VAL A 419 33.74 -13.03 10.81
CA VAL A 419 34.42 -11.79 10.42
C VAL A 419 33.93 -10.62 11.29
N PHE A 420 32.61 -10.46 11.45
CA PHE A 420 32.00 -9.40 12.28
C PHE A 420 31.72 -9.89 13.69
N LYS A 421 32.61 -9.59 14.65
CA LYS A 421 32.53 -10.07 16.04
C LYS A 421 31.39 -9.45 16.89
N LYS A 422 30.80 -8.33 16.45
CA LYS A 422 29.67 -7.63 17.07
C LYS A 422 28.62 -7.21 16.02
N PRO A 423 27.32 -7.12 16.37
CA PRO A 423 26.72 -7.65 17.61
C PRO A 423 26.72 -9.18 17.63
N ARG A 424 26.77 -9.78 18.82
CA ARG A 424 26.61 -11.24 19.00
C ARG A 424 25.12 -11.60 18.98
N PHE A 425 24.78 -12.87 18.81
CA PHE A 425 23.41 -13.30 19.06
C PHE A 425 23.08 -13.19 20.55
N CYS A 426 21.88 -12.72 20.87
CA CYS A 426 21.39 -12.68 22.23
C CYS A 426 21.34 -14.09 22.83
N LYS A 427 21.47 -14.17 24.15
CA LYS A 427 21.20 -15.41 24.89
C LYS A 427 19.71 -15.74 24.80
N ALA A 428 19.33 -16.95 25.20
CA ALA A 428 17.95 -17.44 25.16
C ALA A 428 17.05 -16.60 26.08
N GLN A 429 16.56 -15.47 25.56
CA GLN A 429 15.51 -14.63 26.10
C GLN A 429 14.32 -14.70 25.14
N ASP A 430 13.11 -14.60 25.67
CA ASP A 430 11.92 -14.46 24.85
C ASP A 430 12.01 -13.16 23.99
N PRO A 431 12.01 -13.27 22.66
CA PRO A 431 12.12 -12.11 21.76
C PRO A 431 10.83 -11.26 21.71
N ASP A 432 9.70 -11.80 22.19
CA ASP A 432 8.40 -11.13 22.18
C ASP A 432 8.13 -10.33 23.47
N LEU A 433 8.91 -10.55 24.54
CA LEU A 433 8.89 -9.71 25.74
C LEU A 433 9.46 -8.32 25.42
N ALA A 434 8.66 -7.30 25.71
CA ALA A 434 9.00 -5.91 25.43
C ALA A 434 8.69 -4.93 26.57
N TRP A 435 7.58 -5.12 27.30
CA TRP A 435 7.17 -4.20 28.37
C TRP A 435 8.25 -4.09 29.45
N TYR A 436 8.72 -2.86 29.72
CA TYR A 436 9.86 -2.53 30.59
C TYR A 436 11.13 -3.38 30.38
N THR A 437 11.26 -4.04 29.24
CA THR A 437 12.42 -4.86 28.92
C THR A 437 13.49 -3.95 28.31
N LYS A 438 14.69 -3.93 28.89
CA LYS A 438 15.80 -3.14 28.36
C LYS A 438 16.24 -3.66 26.99
N MET A 439 16.61 -2.74 26.11
CA MET A 439 17.27 -3.09 24.85
C MET A 439 18.66 -3.68 25.16
N GLU A 440 19.11 -4.61 24.33
CA GLU A 440 20.42 -5.25 24.45
C GLU A 440 21.22 -5.02 23.16
N ASP A 441 22.55 -4.93 23.26
CA ASP A 441 23.48 -4.73 22.14
C ASP A 441 23.77 -6.05 21.37
N CYS A 442 22.77 -6.91 21.27
CA CYS A 442 22.84 -8.23 20.65
C CYS A 442 21.73 -8.45 19.62
N LEU A 443 22.01 -9.25 18.60
CA LEU A 443 21.06 -9.59 17.56
C LEU A 443 20.08 -10.67 18.07
N THR A 444 18.78 -10.38 18.01
CA THR A 444 17.74 -11.35 18.38
C THR A 444 17.74 -12.55 17.42
N PRO A 445 17.86 -13.81 17.89
CA PRO A 445 17.82 -14.98 17.02
C PRO A 445 16.46 -15.10 16.31
N LEU A 446 16.50 -15.35 14.99
CA LEU A 446 15.32 -15.77 14.24
C LEU A 446 15.06 -17.28 14.45
N PRO A 447 13.80 -17.75 14.32
CA PRO A 447 13.49 -19.17 14.37
C PRO A 447 14.36 -19.98 13.41
N PRO A 448 14.79 -21.20 13.79
CA PRO A 448 15.62 -22.04 12.94
C PRO A 448 14.89 -22.41 11.65
N VAL A 449 15.65 -22.56 10.56
CA VAL A 449 15.17 -22.99 9.24
C VAL A 449 15.94 -24.24 8.81
N SER A 450 15.30 -25.08 8.02
CA SER A 450 15.90 -26.30 7.48
C SER A 450 16.74 -25.99 6.23
N ASN A 451 16.32 -24.98 5.46
CA ASN A 451 16.95 -24.59 4.20
C ASN A 451 17.26 -23.08 4.15
N ILE A 452 18.27 -22.70 3.37
CA ILE A 452 18.72 -21.32 3.20
C ILE A 452 17.72 -20.44 2.45
N THR A 453 16.80 -21.04 1.69
CA THR A 453 15.73 -20.34 0.96
C THR A 453 14.47 -20.14 1.80
N GLU A 454 14.37 -20.77 2.97
CA GLU A 454 13.20 -20.68 3.84
C GLU A 454 13.14 -19.34 4.59
N ILE A 455 11.91 -18.89 4.83
CA ILE A 455 11.63 -17.71 5.64
C ILE A 455 11.53 -18.12 7.10
N ALA A 456 12.32 -17.48 7.96
CA ALA A 456 12.38 -17.85 9.36
C ALA A 456 11.03 -17.64 10.09
N GLY A 457 10.52 -18.72 10.67
CA GLY A 457 9.24 -18.72 11.37
C GLY A 457 8.00 -18.68 10.47
N GLY A 458 8.15 -19.13 9.22
CA GLY A 458 7.04 -19.49 8.33
C GLY A 458 6.58 -18.41 7.37
N GLU A 459 6.08 -18.83 6.22
CA GLU A 459 5.37 -17.95 5.28
C GLU A 459 3.96 -17.67 5.81
N ARG A 460 3.45 -16.46 5.55
CA ARG A 460 2.10 -16.04 5.92
C ARG A 460 1.26 -15.87 4.68
N ALA A 461 -0.04 -16.10 4.81
CA ALA A 461 -0.99 -15.71 3.78
C ALA A 461 -0.91 -14.20 3.49
N LYS A 462 -1.27 -13.81 2.26
CA LYS A 462 -1.37 -12.39 1.89
C LYS A 462 -2.64 -11.78 2.52
N TRP A 463 -2.64 -10.46 2.72
CA TRP A 463 -3.86 -9.74 3.08
C TRP A 463 -4.88 -9.82 1.93
N PRO A 464 -6.20 -10.00 2.20
CA PRO A 464 -6.84 -10.11 3.52
C PRO A 464 -6.92 -11.54 4.08
N ALA A 465 -6.52 -12.57 3.31
CA ALA A 465 -6.64 -13.98 3.72
C ALA A 465 -5.93 -14.31 5.05
N ARG A 466 -4.83 -13.62 5.39
CA ARG A 466 -4.14 -13.79 6.68
C ARG A 466 -4.99 -13.48 7.91
N LEU A 467 -6.09 -12.75 7.79
CA LEU A 467 -6.95 -12.39 8.92
C LEU A 467 -7.54 -13.62 9.63
N THR A 468 -7.87 -14.66 8.85
CA THR A 468 -8.50 -15.90 9.32
C THR A 468 -7.63 -17.14 9.09
N ALA A 469 -6.50 -17.01 8.39
CA ALA A 469 -5.54 -18.11 8.24
C ALA A 469 -4.83 -18.36 9.57
N ILE A 470 -4.57 -19.64 9.87
CA ILE A 470 -3.85 -20.04 11.09
C ILE A 470 -2.44 -19.45 11.07
N PRO A 471 -2.05 -18.64 12.07
CA PRO A 471 -0.73 -18.02 12.13
C PRO A 471 0.41 -19.05 12.32
N PRO A 472 1.60 -18.82 11.75
CA PRO A 472 2.77 -19.69 11.93
C PRO A 472 3.15 -19.96 13.40
N ARG A 473 2.98 -18.97 14.30
CA ARG A 473 3.22 -19.14 15.75
C ARG A 473 2.27 -20.14 16.40
N VAL A 474 1.03 -20.21 15.92
CA VAL A 474 0.01 -21.16 16.40
C VAL A 474 0.29 -22.55 15.83
N SER A 475 0.54 -22.67 14.52
CA SER A 475 0.82 -23.97 13.89
C SER A 475 2.12 -24.61 14.37
N SER A 476 3.12 -23.81 14.77
CA SER A 476 4.39 -24.32 15.29
C SER A 476 4.35 -24.76 16.76
N GLY A 477 3.24 -24.52 17.46
CA GLY A 477 3.12 -24.80 18.90
C GLY A 477 3.99 -23.88 19.77
N SER A 478 4.39 -22.71 19.27
CA SER A 478 5.25 -21.77 20.01
C SER A 478 4.54 -21.09 21.20
N LEU A 479 3.21 -21.12 21.23
CA LEU A 479 2.38 -20.56 22.29
C LEU A 479 1.67 -21.69 23.04
N GLU A 480 2.00 -21.85 24.32
CA GLU A 480 1.39 -22.86 25.18
C GLU A 480 -0.12 -22.59 25.34
N GLY A 481 -0.96 -23.59 25.06
CA GLY A 481 -2.41 -23.51 25.17
C GLY A 481 -3.16 -22.91 23.98
N ILE A 482 -2.46 -22.35 22.98
CA ILE A 482 -3.09 -21.82 21.76
C ILE A 482 -2.80 -22.75 20.58
N ILE A 483 -3.77 -23.62 20.27
CA ILE A 483 -3.73 -24.54 19.13
C ILE A 483 -4.63 -24.06 17.98
N PRO A 484 -4.46 -24.57 16.74
CA PRO A 484 -5.25 -24.14 15.58
C PRO A 484 -6.77 -24.17 15.77
N ASP A 485 -7.30 -25.15 16.49
CA ASP A 485 -8.74 -25.26 16.76
C ASP A 485 -9.24 -24.13 17.65
N VAL A 486 -8.46 -23.73 18.66
CA VAL A 486 -8.79 -22.61 19.55
C VAL A 486 -8.85 -21.30 18.75
N PHE A 487 -7.88 -21.07 17.87
CA PHE A 487 -7.86 -19.89 16.99
C PHE A 487 -9.06 -19.84 16.04
N THR A 488 -9.41 -20.98 15.46
CA THR A 488 -10.55 -21.09 14.54
C THR A 488 -11.86 -20.83 15.28
N LYS A 489 -12.02 -21.42 16.47
CA LYS A 489 -13.19 -21.20 17.33
C LYS A 489 -13.33 -19.75 17.77
N ASP A 490 -12.24 -19.10 18.20
CA ASP A 490 -12.21 -17.67 18.54
C ASP A 490 -12.71 -16.81 17.37
N THR A 491 -12.23 -17.08 16.16
CA THR A 491 -12.63 -16.34 14.95
C THR A 491 -14.12 -16.50 14.63
N VAL A 492 -14.73 -17.65 14.94
CA VAL A 492 -16.17 -17.87 14.75
C VAL A 492 -16.97 -17.15 15.84
N ILE A 493 -16.60 -17.33 17.11
CA ILE A 493 -17.28 -16.72 18.26
C ILE A 493 -17.34 -15.19 18.12
N TRP A 494 -16.24 -14.55 17.70
CA TRP A 494 -16.22 -13.09 17.58
C TRP A 494 -17.15 -12.54 16.51
N LYS A 495 -17.48 -13.32 15.48
CA LYS A 495 -18.51 -12.91 14.49
C LYS A 495 -19.89 -12.92 15.13
N GLU A 496 -20.20 -13.93 15.93
CA GLU A 496 -21.47 -14.05 16.65
C GLU A 496 -21.60 -12.95 17.72
N ARG A 497 -20.55 -12.73 18.52
CA ARG A 497 -20.49 -11.67 19.53
C ARG A 497 -20.64 -10.28 18.93
N LEU A 498 -19.96 -10.00 17.82
CA LEU A 498 -20.09 -8.69 17.16
C LEU A 498 -21.52 -8.48 16.64
N ALA A 499 -22.16 -9.51 16.08
CA ALA A 499 -23.55 -9.43 15.65
C ALA A 499 -24.48 -9.13 16.84
N TYR A 500 -24.23 -9.76 17.99
CA TYR A 500 -24.95 -9.47 19.23
C TYR A 500 -24.74 -8.02 19.69
N TYR A 501 -23.49 -7.54 19.74
CA TYR A 501 -23.19 -6.15 20.12
C TYR A 501 -23.87 -5.13 19.20
N LYS A 502 -23.88 -5.38 17.88
CA LYS A 502 -24.59 -4.56 16.90
C LYS A 502 -26.11 -4.52 17.13
N SER A 503 -26.69 -5.54 17.77
CA SER A 503 -28.11 -5.54 18.16
C SER A 503 -28.40 -4.75 19.45
N LEU A 504 -27.40 -4.64 20.34
CA LEU A 504 -27.52 -3.89 21.60
C LEU A 504 -27.27 -2.40 21.40
N ASN A 505 -26.36 -2.05 20.50
CA ASN A 505 -26.00 -0.68 20.20
C ASN A 505 -26.10 -0.41 18.70
N ASN A 506 -27.23 0.17 18.26
CA ASN A 506 -27.46 0.51 16.86
C ASN A 506 -26.38 1.46 16.28
N ALA A 507 -25.71 2.25 17.11
CA ALA A 507 -24.64 3.15 16.68
C ALA A 507 -23.43 2.40 16.07
N LEU A 508 -23.25 1.10 16.38
CA LEU A 508 -22.25 0.25 15.73
C LEU A 508 -22.58 -0.07 14.27
N ASN A 509 -23.84 0.10 13.86
CA ASN A 509 -24.29 -0.10 12.48
C ASN A 509 -24.23 1.19 11.64
N ASP A 510 -24.09 2.36 12.27
CA ASP A 510 -24.09 3.65 11.60
C ASP A 510 -22.69 3.96 11.02
N PRO A 511 -22.52 3.95 9.68
CA PRO A 511 -21.22 4.18 9.07
C PRO A 511 -20.69 5.59 9.42
N GLY A 512 -19.48 5.66 9.96
CA GLY A 512 -18.81 6.91 10.31
C GLY A 512 -19.09 7.43 11.74
N ARG A 513 -20.01 6.81 12.49
CA ARG A 513 -20.26 7.16 13.91
C ARG A 513 -19.06 6.90 14.81
N TYR A 514 -18.37 5.79 14.57
CA TYR A 514 -17.13 5.42 15.21
C TYR A 514 -16.03 5.28 14.16
N ARG A 515 -14.80 5.63 14.53
CA ARG A 515 -13.62 5.59 13.65
C ARG A 515 -12.45 4.90 14.32
N ASN A 516 -12.22 5.24 15.59
CA ASN A 516 -11.09 4.80 16.40
C ASN A 516 -11.59 3.90 17.53
N LEU A 517 -11.32 2.61 17.43
CA LEU A 517 -11.68 1.63 18.45
C LEU A 517 -10.43 1.18 19.22
N LEU A 518 -10.59 0.87 20.50
CA LEU A 518 -9.57 0.27 21.35
C LEU A 518 -10.12 -1.03 21.94
N ASP A 519 -9.48 -2.14 21.64
CA ASP A 519 -9.76 -3.41 22.30
C ASP A 519 -8.76 -3.57 23.44
N MET A 520 -9.23 -3.42 24.67
CA MET A 520 -8.39 -3.34 25.86
C MET A 520 -7.79 -4.68 26.26
N ASN A 521 -8.37 -5.79 25.80
CA ASN A 521 -7.89 -7.15 26.03
C ASN A 521 -8.17 -8.02 24.80
N ALA A 522 -7.38 -7.80 23.75
CA ALA A 522 -7.65 -8.34 22.43
C ALA A 522 -7.46 -9.86 22.31
N ASN A 523 -6.76 -10.50 23.25
CA ASN A 523 -6.39 -11.91 23.19
C ASN A 523 -5.81 -12.27 21.80
N LEU A 524 -6.57 -12.95 20.92
CA LEU A 524 -6.14 -13.33 19.56
C LEU A 524 -6.51 -12.30 18.47
N GLY A 525 -7.08 -11.15 18.81
CA GLY A 525 -7.51 -10.09 17.89
C GLY A 525 -8.83 -10.40 17.17
N GLY A 526 -9.66 -11.26 17.73
CA GLY A 526 -10.90 -11.72 17.10
C GLY A 526 -11.95 -10.63 16.92
N PHE A 527 -12.08 -9.71 17.89
CA PHE A 527 -12.98 -8.56 17.80
C PHE A 527 -12.64 -7.67 16.59
N ALA A 528 -11.38 -7.27 16.46
CA ALA A 528 -10.91 -6.50 15.31
C ALA A 528 -11.03 -7.25 13.98
N ALA A 529 -10.84 -8.58 13.99
CA ALA A 529 -11.04 -9.39 12.80
C ALA A 529 -12.50 -9.46 12.34
N ALA A 530 -13.45 -9.44 13.28
CA ALA A 530 -14.88 -9.41 12.96
C ALA A 530 -15.31 -8.05 12.36
N LEU A 531 -14.63 -6.97 12.74
CA LEU A 531 -14.87 -5.59 12.29
C LEU A 531 -14.18 -5.22 10.96
N VAL A 532 -13.47 -6.14 10.30
CA VAL A 532 -12.62 -5.81 9.13
C VAL A 532 -13.37 -5.16 7.95
N ASN A 533 -14.68 -5.40 7.84
CA ASN A 533 -15.51 -4.84 6.78
C ASN A 533 -16.15 -3.50 7.17
N ASP A 534 -16.07 -3.12 8.43
CA ASP A 534 -16.56 -1.83 8.93
C ASP A 534 -15.44 -0.78 8.74
N PRO A 535 -15.78 0.49 8.45
CA PRO A 535 -14.81 1.56 8.15
C PRO A 535 -14.15 2.10 9.43
N VAL A 536 -13.64 1.20 10.27
CA VAL A 536 -13.02 1.47 11.56
C VAL A 536 -11.63 0.83 11.61
N TRP A 537 -10.80 1.31 12.52
CA TRP A 537 -9.59 0.59 12.90
C TRP A 537 -9.61 0.33 14.41
N VAL A 538 -8.99 -0.79 14.81
CA VAL A 538 -8.93 -1.23 16.20
C VAL A 538 -7.47 -1.27 16.66
N MET A 539 -7.15 -0.52 17.72
CA MET A 539 -5.92 -0.74 18.47
C MET A 539 -6.12 -1.99 19.35
N ASN A 540 -5.43 -3.08 19.03
CA ASN A 540 -5.53 -4.33 19.79
C ASN A 540 -4.51 -4.33 20.93
N VAL A 541 -4.96 -4.19 22.17
CA VAL A 541 -4.08 -4.26 23.33
C VAL A 541 -4.02 -5.68 23.85
N VAL A 542 -2.80 -6.17 24.07
CA VAL A 542 -2.59 -7.39 24.86
C VAL A 542 -2.00 -6.97 26.20
N PRO A 543 -2.77 -7.06 27.30
CA PRO A 543 -2.31 -6.75 28.64
C PRO A 543 -1.03 -7.49 29.00
N VAL A 544 -0.10 -6.82 29.68
CA VAL A 544 1.15 -7.43 30.16
C VAL A 544 0.86 -8.51 31.21
N GLU A 545 -0.25 -8.35 31.91
CA GLU A 545 -0.79 -9.23 32.94
C GLU A 545 -1.46 -10.49 32.37
N ALA A 546 -1.69 -10.54 31.05
CA ALA A 546 -2.30 -11.67 30.39
C ALA A 546 -1.45 -12.95 30.54
N ARG A 547 -2.12 -14.09 30.72
CA ARG A 547 -1.45 -15.38 30.94
C ARG A 547 -0.59 -15.82 29.76
N VAL A 548 -1.05 -15.54 28.54
CA VAL A 548 -0.37 -15.94 27.30
C VAL A 548 -0.11 -14.69 26.48
N ASN A 549 1.13 -14.55 26.01
CA ASN A 549 1.51 -13.45 25.14
C ASN A 549 1.04 -13.71 23.70
N THR A 550 -0.11 -13.16 23.34
CA THR A 550 -0.77 -13.37 22.05
C THR A 550 -0.56 -12.23 21.05
N LEU A 551 0.17 -11.17 21.40
CA LEU A 551 0.30 -10.01 20.50
C LEU A 551 0.99 -10.37 19.19
N GLY A 552 1.92 -11.34 19.22
CA GLY A 552 2.54 -11.88 18.01
C GLY A 552 1.53 -12.49 17.03
N VAL A 553 0.46 -13.12 17.55
CA VAL A 553 -0.63 -13.68 16.75
C VAL A 553 -1.46 -12.56 16.11
N VAL A 554 -1.80 -11.51 16.86
CA VAL A 554 -2.53 -10.34 16.34
C VAL A 554 -1.79 -9.74 15.13
N PHE A 555 -0.48 -9.55 15.24
CA PHE A 555 0.34 -9.06 14.13
C PHE A 555 0.41 -10.03 12.95
N GLU A 556 0.48 -11.34 13.18
CA GLU A 556 0.49 -12.36 12.12
C GLU A 556 -0.85 -12.44 11.36
N ARG A 557 -1.98 -12.12 12.01
CA ARG A 557 -3.29 -11.91 11.36
C ARG A 557 -3.32 -10.66 10.46
N GLY A 558 -2.32 -9.78 10.58
CA GLY A 558 -2.27 -8.52 9.85
C GLY A 558 -2.95 -7.34 10.54
N LEU A 559 -3.31 -7.51 11.81
CA LEU A 559 -3.86 -6.45 12.66
C LEU A 559 -2.72 -5.68 13.34
N ILE A 560 -3.05 -4.54 13.91
CA ILE A 560 -2.13 -3.69 14.67
C ILE A 560 -2.46 -3.77 16.16
N GLY A 561 -1.45 -3.64 17.00
CA GLY A 561 -1.63 -3.69 18.44
C GLY A 561 -0.40 -3.29 19.22
N THR A 562 -0.53 -3.28 20.54
CA THR A 562 0.54 -2.90 21.47
C THR A 562 0.38 -3.60 22.81
N TYR A 563 1.47 -3.73 23.55
CA TYR A 563 1.40 -4.09 24.97
C TYR A 563 1.02 -2.85 25.78
N GLN A 564 0.24 -3.04 26.84
CA GLN A 564 -0.09 -2.01 27.82
C GLN A 564 -0.39 -2.68 29.16
N SER A 565 -0.03 -2.04 30.26
CA SER A 565 -0.62 -2.34 31.58
C SER A 565 -1.69 -1.30 31.87
N TRP A 566 -2.90 -1.72 32.20
CA TRP A 566 -3.99 -0.82 32.59
C TRP A 566 -3.87 -0.27 34.02
N CYS A 567 -2.83 -0.69 34.76
CA CYS A 567 -2.45 -0.03 36.01
C CYS A 567 -1.69 1.29 35.78
N GLU A 568 -1.37 1.62 34.52
CA GLU A 568 -0.66 2.83 34.13
C GLU A 568 -1.37 3.50 32.95
N ALA A 569 -1.20 4.81 32.82
CA ALA A 569 -1.80 5.57 31.73
C ALA A 569 -1.23 5.14 30.36
N MET A 570 -2.11 5.02 29.37
CA MET A 570 -1.73 4.70 28.00
C MET A 570 -1.06 5.91 27.34
N SER A 571 0.01 5.66 26.59
CA SER A 571 0.73 6.70 25.83
C SER A 571 -0.06 7.16 24.59
N THR A 572 -1.15 7.89 24.84
CA THR A 572 -2.05 8.46 23.83
C THR A 572 -2.65 9.79 24.31
N TYR A 573 -3.19 10.58 23.38
CA TYR A 573 -3.87 11.83 23.71
C TYR A 573 -5.22 11.54 24.40
N PRO A 574 -5.69 12.43 25.30
CA PRO A 574 -7.06 12.34 25.80
C PRO A 574 -8.07 12.39 24.65
N ARG A 575 -9.24 11.77 24.82
CA ARG A 575 -10.33 11.78 23.83
C ARG A 575 -9.90 11.26 22.44
N THR A 576 -9.11 10.20 22.41
CA THR A 576 -8.62 9.58 21.17
C THR A 576 -9.64 8.63 20.57
N TYR A 577 -10.24 7.77 21.39
CA TYR A 577 -11.06 6.65 20.93
C TYR A 577 -12.55 6.97 21.02
N ASP A 578 -13.30 6.54 20.02
CA ASP A 578 -14.76 6.69 20.00
C ASP A 578 -15.45 5.51 20.71
N LEU A 579 -14.80 4.33 20.73
CA LEU A 579 -15.30 3.15 21.44
C LEU A 579 -14.18 2.36 22.12
N LEU A 580 -14.42 1.97 23.38
CA LEU A 580 -13.58 1.04 24.13
C LEU A 580 -14.29 -0.30 24.29
N HIS A 581 -13.58 -1.39 24.04
CA HIS A 581 -14.04 -2.75 24.28
C HIS A 581 -13.22 -3.36 25.41
N ALA A 582 -13.89 -3.71 26.51
CA ALA A 582 -13.28 -4.21 27.74
C ALA A 582 -13.83 -5.61 28.05
N ASP A 583 -13.24 -6.63 27.43
CA ASP A 583 -13.54 -8.04 27.70
C ASP A 583 -12.65 -8.57 28.84
N SER A 584 -13.28 -8.91 29.96
CA SER A 584 -12.66 -9.49 31.16
C SER A 584 -11.51 -8.66 31.74
N VAL A 585 -11.48 -7.34 31.46
CA VAL A 585 -10.40 -6.45 31.88
C VAL A 585 -10.38 -6.32 33.40
N PHE A 586 -11.53 -6.09 34.04
CA PHE A 586 -11.56 -5.88 35.49
C PHE A 586 -11.27 -7.16 36.26
N SER A 587 -11.78 -8.29 35.76
CA SER A 587 -11.38 -9.61 36.29
C SER A 587 -9.89 -9.90 36.12
N LEU A 588 -9.26 -9.49 35.01
CA LEU A 588 -7.82 -9.70 34.79
C LEU A 588 -6.94 -8.91 35.78
N TYR A 589 -7.39 -7.71 36.14
CA TYR A 589 -6.66 -6.80 37.03
C TYR A 589 -7.11 -6.86 38.49
N ASP A 590 -8.05 -7.75 38.84
CA ASP A 590 -8.51 -7.92 40.22
C ASP A 590 -7.32 -8.23 41.16
N GLY A 591 -7.25 -7.48 42.26
CA GLY A 591 -6.14 -7.54 43.22
C GLY A 591 -4.78 -7.03 42.72
N ARG A 592 -4.65 -6.50 41.50
CA ARG A 592 -3.39 -5.98 40.94
C ARG A 592 -3.28 -4.46 41.02
N CYS A 593 -4.34 -3.76 40.63
CA CYS A 593 -4.47 -2.30 40.79
C CYS A 593 -5.93 -1.92 40.98
N LYS A 594 -6.16 -0.63 41.30
CA LYS A 594 -7.49 -0.14 41.64
C LYS A 594 -8.37 -0.04 40.38
N MET A 595 -9.63 -0.44 40.51
CA MET A 595 -10.64 -0.34 39.44
C MET A 595 -10.81 1.11 38.99
N GLU A 596 -10.74 2.03 39.93
CA GLU A 596 -10.86 3.47 39.73
C GLU A 596 -9.74 4.01 38.83
N ASP A 597 -8.50 3.51 38.97
CA ASP A 597 -7.37 3.95 38.14
C ASP A 597 -7.60 3.55 36.66
N ILE A 598 -8.13 2.34 36.43
CA ILE A 598 -8.49 1.85 35.08
C ILE A 598 -9.63 2.70 34.51
N LEU A 599 -10.69 2.96 35.29
CA LEU A 599 -11.84 3.76 34.84
C LEU A 599 -11.47 5.22 34.54
N LEU A 600 -10.58 5.82 35.34
CA LEU A 600 -10.05 7.15 35.06
C LEU A 600 -9.26 7.21 33.75
N GLU A 601 -8.46 6.17 33.47
CA GLU A 601 -7.74 6.08 32.20
C GLU A 601 -8.70 5.89 31.02
N MET A 602 -9.73 5.05 31.17
CA MET A 602 -10.80 4.88 30.19
C MET A 602 -11.51 6.22 29.91
N ASP A 603 -11.85 6.98 30.96
CA ASP A 603 -12.46 8.30 30.81
C ASP A 603 -11.56 9.30 30.11
N ARG A 604 -10.26 9.30 30.43
CA ARG A 604 -9.29 10.19 29.80
C ARG A 604 -9.21 9.94 28.29
N ILE A 605 -9.13 8.69 27.85
CA ILE A 605 -8.89 8.34 26.43
C ILE A 605 -10.16 8.26 25.58
N LEU A 606 -11.33 8.05 26.21
CA LEU A 606 -12.61 8.01 25.52
C LEU A 606 -13.10 9.41 25.18
N ARG A 607 -13.62 9.59 23.95
CA ARG A 607 -14.28 10.83 23.53
C ARG A 607 -15.58 11.06 24.30
N PRO A 608 -16.00 12.31 24.49
CA PRO A 608 -17.37 12.57 24.91
C PRO A 608 -18.36 11.96 23.92
N GLU A 609 -19.49 11.47 24.42
CA GLU A 609 -20.46 10.66 23.67
C GLU A 609 -19.86 9.35 23.12
N GLY A 610 -18.66 8.99 23.55
CA GLY A 610 -18.03 7.72 23.22
C GLY A 610 -18.67 6.56 23.98
N CYS A 611 -18.56 5.37 23.41
CA CYS A 611 -19.18 4.16 23.95
C CYS A 611 -18.13 3.25 24.60
N VAL A 612 -18.53 2.54 25.65
CA VAL A 612 -17.77 1.43 26.21
C VAL A 612 -18.64 0.18 26.22
N ILE A 613 -18.07 -0.94 25.79
CA ILE A 613 -18.67 -2.26 25.92
C ILE A 613 -17.85 -3.03 26.94
N PHE A 614 -18.42 -3.25 28.12
CA PHE A 614 -17.85 -4.11 29.14
C PHE A 614 -18.45 -5.51 28.99
N ARG A 615 -17.60 -6.53 29.06
CA ARG A 615 -18.01 -7.93 29.15
C ARG A 615 -17.25 -8.57 30.29
N ASP A 616 -17.94 -8.91 31.37
CA ASP A 616 -17.31 -9.47 32.57
C ASP A 616 -18.38 -10.20 33.42
N ASP A 617 -17.96 -10.82 34.53
CA ASP A 617 -18.89 -11.41 35.50
C ASP A 617 -19.80 -10.32 36.10
N ILE A 618 -21.08 -10.65 36.31
CA ILE A 618 -22.08 -9.72 36.84
C ILE A 618 -21.67 -9.04 38.16
N ASP A 619 -20.96 -9.74 39.05
CA ASP A 619 -20.55 -9.16 40.33
C ASP A 619 -19.48 -8.07 40.16
N VAL A 620 -18.70 -8.16 39.07
CA VAL A 620 -17.72 -7.15 38.67
C VAL A 620 -18.44 -5.98 38.01
N LEU A 621 -19.36 -6.25 37.08
CA LEU A 621 -20.09 -5.20 36.36
C LEU A 621 -20.95 -4.31 37.26
N VAL A 622 -21.54 -4.85 38.32
CA VAL A 622 -22.29 -4.04 39.31
C VAL A 622 -21.37 -3.04 40.02
N LYS A 623 -20.13 -3.45 40.36
CA LYS A 623 -19.13 -2.56 40.96
C LYS A 623 -18.65 -1.50 39.97
N VAL A 624 -18.38 -1.90 38.72
CA VAL A 624 -18.02 -0.97 37.64
C VAL A 624 -19.14 0.04 37.43
N LYS A 625 -20.40 -0.42 37.35
CA LYS A 625 -21.59 0.43 37.19
C LYS A 625 -21.66 1.50 38.28
N THR A 626 -21.46 1.12 39.54
CA THR A 626 -21.50 2.05 40.68
C THR A 626 -20.51 3.20 40.48
N ASN A 627 -19.29 2.90 40.03
CA ASN A 627 -18.26 3.92 39.79
C ASN A 627 -18.56 4.80 38.57
N ILE A 628 -18.96 4.20 37.43
CA ILE A 628 -19.23 4.98 36.21
C ILE A 628 -20.48 5.85 36.32
N ASP A 629 -21.47 5.44 37.14
CA ASP A 629 -22.64 6.26 37.45
C ASP A 629 -22.21 7.54 38.20
N GLU A 630 -21.23 7.46 39.12
CA GLU A 630 -20.62 8.63 39.77
C GLU A 630 -19.82 9.50 38.79
N MET A 631 -19.25 8.89 37.74
CA MET A 631 -18.57 9.59 36.65
C MET A 631 -19.52 10.17 35.59
N GLN A 632 -20.84 10.10 35.83
CA GLN A 632 -21.90 10.58 34.93
C GLN A 632 -21.91 9.87 33.56
N TRP A 633 -21.66 8.56 33.54
CA TRP A 633 -21.85 7.74 32.35
C TRP A 633 -23.21 7.06 32.41
N ASP A 634 -23.94 7.04 31.29
CA ASP A 634 -25.17 6.26 31.19
C ASP A 634 -24.83 4.82 30.85
N SER A 635 -25.40 3.85 31.56
CA SER A 635 -25.08 2.44 31.36
C SER A 635 -26.28 1.51 31.48
N ILE A 636 -26.30 0.47 30.64
CA ILE A 636 -27.33 -0.58 30.63
C ILE A 636 -26.63 -1.95 30.60
N ILE A 637 -27.02 -2.84 31.50
CA ILE A 637 -26.56 -4.23 31.55
C ILE A 637 -27.55 -5.10 30.77
N TYR A 638 -27.02 -5.89 29.85
CA TYR A 638 -27.72 -6.87 29.02
C TYR A 638 -27.30 -8.29 29.37
N ASP A 639 -28.14 -9.25 29.00
CA ASP A 639 -27.83 -10.67 29.12
C ASP A 639 -26.67 -11.09 28.19
N HIS A 640 -26.18 -12.31 28.39
CA HIS A 640 -25.24 -12.94 27.47
C HIS A 640 -25.96 -13.36 26.19
N GLU A 641 -25.24 -13.47 25.07
CA GLU A 641 -25.83 -13.92 23.79
C GLU A 641 -26.47 -15.33 23.86
N GLU A 642 -26.00 -16.18 24.78
CA GLU A 642 -26.54 -17.52 25.04
C GLU A 642 -27.70 -17.54 26.06
N GLY A 643 -28.05 -16.40 26.64
CA GLY A 643 -29.23 -16.22 27.50
C GLY A 643 -28.95 -15.75 28.94
N PRO A 644 -30.01 -15.60 29.74
CA PRO A 644 -29.97 -14.90 31.03
C PRO A 644 -29.29 -15.68 32.17
N MET A 645 -29.10 -16.99 32.02
CA MET A 645 -28.50 -17.83 33.07
C MET A 645 -26.97 -17.74 33.12
N GLN A 646 -26.34 -17.17 32.09
CA GLN A 646 -24.89 -16.96 32.08
C GLN A 646 -24.51 -15.85 33.06
N ARG A 647 -23.44 -16.09 33.85
CA ARG A 647 -22.92 -15.10 34.80
C ARG A 647 -22.17 -13.96 34.14
N GLU A 648 -21.49 -14.27 33.03
CA GLU A 648 -20.90 -13.25 32.16
C GLU A 648 -22.04 -12.45 31.52
N LYS A 649 -21.96 -11.12 31.58
CA LYS A 649 -22.95 -10.21 31.03
C LYS A 649 -22.27 -9.15 30.16
N VAL A 650 -23.07 -8.41 29.42
CA VAL A 650 -22.58 -7.32 28.57
C VAL A 650 -23.17 -6.01 29.07
N MET A 651 -22.34 -5.04 29.43
CA MET A 651 -22.79 -3.70 29.79
C MET A 651 -22.34 -2.70 28.72
N VAL A 652 -23.30 -1.96 28.17
CA VAL A 652 -23.02 -0.85 27.26
C VAL A 652 -23.12 0.44 28.05
N ALA A 653 -22.07 1.24 28.03
CA ALA A 653 -22.01 2.55 28.67
C ALA A 653 -21.68 3.65 27.66
N VAL A 654 -22.21 4.85 27.88
CA VAL A 654 -21.95 6.03 27.06
C VAL A 654 -21.50 7.17 27.97
N LYS A 655 -20.34 7.74 27.65
CA LYS A 655 -19.80 8.89 28.36
C LYS A 655 -20.56 10.14 27.97
N GLN A 656 -21.13 10.85 28.93
CA GLN A 656 -21.85 12.09 28.67
C GLN A 656 -20.91 13.26 28.34
N TYR A 657 -21.37 14.19 27.50
CA TYR A 657 -20.70 15.48 27.31
C TYR A 657 -21.18 16.45 28.38
N TRP A 658 -20.32 16.74 29.36
CA TRP A 658 -20.61 17.73 30.39
C TRP A 658 -19.61 18.89 30.30
N THR A 659 -20.12 20.12 30.45
CA THR A 659 -19.32 21.35 30.54
C THR A 659 -19.63 22.04 31.86
N ALA A 660 -18.63 22.66 32.49
CA ALA A 660 -18.87 23.46 33.68
C ALA A 660 -19.89 24.58 33.37
N PRO A 661 -20.82 24.89 34.29
CA PRO A 661 -21.69 26.05 34.14
C PRO A 661 -20.85 27.31 33.97
N ALA A 662 -21.33 28.27 33.16
CA ALA A 662 -20.67 29.58 33.08
C ALA A 662 -20.55 30.18 34.49
N PRO A 663 -19.41 30.81 34.84
CA PRO A 663 -19.28 31.45 36.14
C PRO A 663 -20.40 32.49 36.28
N ALA A 664 -21.12 32.42 37.41
CA ALA A 664 -22.21 33.35 37.68
C ALA A 664 -21.66 34.77 37.55
N GLN A 665 -22.27 35.58 36.69
CA GLN A 665 -22.00 37.01 36.65
C GLN A 665 -22.37 37.56 38.02
N THR A 666 -21.36 37.85 38.84
CA THR A 666 -21.55 38.70 40.01
C THR A 666 -21.82 40.10 39.47
N ASP A 667 -23.09 40.49 39.44
CA ASP A 667 -23.49 41.88 39.25
C ASP A 667 -22.74 42.71 40.30
N SER A 668 -21.84 43.56 39.81
CA SER A 668 -21.05 44.51 40.60
C SER A 668 -21.90 45.60 41.22
#